data_AF-A0A951T9V7-F1
#
_entry.id   AF-A0A951T9V7-F1
#
_cell.length_a   1.000
_cell.length_b   1.000
_cell.length_c   1.000
_cell.angle_alpha   90.00
_cell.angle_beta   90.00
_cell.angle_gamma   90.00
#
_symmetry.space_group_name_H-M   'P 1'
#
loop_
_entity.id
_entity.type
_entity.pdbx_description
1 polymer ?
#
loop_
_entity_poly.entity_id
_entity_poly.type
_entity_poly.pdbx_seq_one_letter_code
_entity_poly.pdbx_strand_id
1 'polypeptide(L)'
;MSKGFRFMFSALLTALLPCLAAGAQGRFPPLAVEISAEHPLFVFQDGNAGGASPGAHGAGAVAHWTQLPEAVRPYSVMLVAASADNYRELLAPFQQSGVPVVARITDESGGGRMPLSRLEDLLSAFTMVRGVEVRGMAFDLYDPALADGEGVLPDVRWLMDTVRLAASYGRFVMLSLEGMAAPRMAANRNTAPLLAVLAECRDYVIPVCMQRGPHTIPAAATLMGLWMTGTVSNWGVAPDARWYADARFREPGVFGPDTSPDRMPAGFYRAMLLNGAMTGAAVYTFTRDRDLWFGATPQPWTLAILPTLQQLIEGGFVARRDFAAKRAPAALQLAPASTPAEFEANLRELDLVHHQGNLILGAYGAERPGQIPELVPNRGDRYWVPVLPAQAPQGSFVSVTRPGAMATAAQWSELLDRHHPPAQTGQAFVTRVGRGVFVMNTRENVIERQAFSIPDLPAPVRGFSARRDGAAVTLSWPFREGDVAYNVFRRVPPETHFTLLAKGLDQRQFTDPAPPVGEQAVAYAVSALTGEKEPLTGEAGYGEFFVFSVVESRIAEEVQLTPLLAFAESVALPGFGDETARITPPMPPLEGAAASLPWWPYYGGLDETQRSAAAEIVARVEAWEGAFSTASLEGVMDLYAQDYKDDSGWGREYARRAWQWFFERCVGHRMHRQIRLWDFSAFEEGRVSVQLYALFTGSPVSDETGWRTGKPVIMPADNIAESWITWAKRDGVWRIVETRPALPNFRDLLGHSTPPGSLPPGPDRYPAAAVPALAPL
;
A
#
# COMPACT_ATOMS: atom_id res chain seq x y z
N MET A 1 -36.06 -57.49 -27.12
CA MET A 1 -35.18 -58.09 -26.08
C MET A 1 -34.48 -56.93 -25.37
N SER A 2 -35.09 -56.31 -24.36
CA SER A 2 -35.25 -56.75 -22.97
C SER A 2 -34.15 -56.19 -22.03
N LYS A 3 -34.50 -55.07 -21.37
CA LYS A 3 -34.28 -54.70 -19.95
C LYS A 3 -32.83 -54.54 -19.46
N GLY A 4 -32.40 -53.51 -18.71
CA GLY A 4 -33.10 -52.52 -17.88
C GLY A 4 -32.70 -52.70 -16.39
N PHE A 5 -32.16 -51.64 -15.75
CA PHE A 5 -32.08 -51.28 -14.29
C PHE A 5 -30.74 -50.50 -14.05
N ARG A 6 -30.61 -49.25 -13.58
CA ARG A 6 -31.19 -48.38 -12.52
C ARG A 6 -30.80 -48.74 -11.06
N PHE A 7 -30.01 -47.82 -10.47
CA PHE A 7 -29.99 -47.28 -9.09
C PHE A 7 -29.12 -47.85 -7.93
N MET A 8 -28.47 -46.88 -7.26
CA MET A 8 -28.26 -46.64 -5.81
C MET A 8 -26.97 -47.09 -5.08
N PHE A 9 -26.15 -46.06 -4.77
CA PHE A 9 -25.68 -45.64 -3.44
C PHE A 9 -24.98 -46.61 -2.45
N SER A 10 -23.73 -46.22 -2.14
CA SER A 10 -23.13 -46.05 -0.80
C SER A 10 -22.12 -47.08 -0.25
N ALA A 11 -20.94 -46.53 0.09
CA ALA A 11 -20.01 -46.86 1.18
C ALA A 11 -19.22 -48.18 1.15
N LEU A 12 -17.88 -48.11 1.02
CA LEU A 12 -16.97 -48.14 2.18
C LEU A 12 -15.50 -47.88 1.79
N LEU A 13 -14.79 -47.32 2.76
CA LEU A 13 -13.41 -46.83 2.79
C LEU A 13 -12.31 -47.92 2.72
N THR A 14 -11.12 -47.46 2.29
CA THR A 14 -9.75 -47.87 2.69
C THR A 14 -9.17 -49.23 2.28
N ALA A 15 -8.13 -49.19 1.43
CA ALA A 15 -6.75 -49.53 1.86
C ALA A 15 -5.71 -49.19 0.77
N LEU A 16 -4.83 -48.23 1.10
CA LEU A 16 -3.37 -48.20 0.90
C LEU A 16 -2.76 -48.83 -0.37
N LEU A 17 -2.17 -47.98 -1.21
CA LEU A 17 -0.82 -48.17 -1.79
C LEU A 17 -0.38 -46.87 -2.51
N PRO A 18 0.57 -46.08 -1.97
CA PRO A 18 1.24 -45.04 -2.72
C PRO A 18 2.44 -45.65 -3.45
N CYS A 19 2.40 -45.69 -4.79
CA CYS A 19 3.57 -45.98 -5.60
C CYS A 19 4.12 -44.69 -6.22
N LEU A 20 5.26 -44.27 -5.66
CA LEU A 20 6.43 -43.73 -6.37
C LEU A 20 6.25 -42.42 -7.14
N ALA A 21 6.24 -41.32 -6.38
CA ALA A 21 6.95 -40.09 -6.74
C ALA A 21 8.03 -39.81 -5.67
N ALA A 22 8.94 -40.77 -5.50
CA ALA A 22 10.11 -40.61 -4.65
C ALA A 22 11.22 -39.95 -5.47
N GLY A 23 11.26 -38.62 -5.44
CA GLY A 23 12.30 -37.81 -6.06
C GLY A 23 12.23 -36.37 -5.56
N ALA A 24 12.98 -36.07 -4.49
CA ALA A 24 13.19 -34.76 -3.87
C ALA A 24 12.05 -34.16 -2.99
N GLN A 25 11.44 -34.97 -2.11
CA GLN A 25 10.68 -34.44 -0.96
C GLN A 25 11.41 -34.68 0.36
N GLY A 26 11.65 -33.58 1.10
CA GLY A 26 11.65 -33.61 2.57
C GLY A 26 12.96 -33.29 3.29
N ARG A 27 13.52 -32.07 3.19
CA ARG A 27 14.48 -31.56 4.20
C ARG A 27 13.76 -31.03 5.45
N PHE A 28 12.56 -30.52 5.29
CA PHE A 28 11.73 -29.94 6.34
C PHE A 28 10.34 -30.60 6.36
N PRO A 29 9.65 -30.68 7.50
CA PRO A 29 8.28 -31.18 7.57
C PRO A 29 7.30 -30.25 6.84
N PRO A 30 6.15 -30.75 6.33
CA PRO A 30 5.19 -29.92 5.61
C PRO A 30 4.79 -28.65 6.37
N LEU A 31 4.54 -27.57 5.62
CA LEU A 31 4.11 -26.30 6.21
C LEU A 31 2.80 -26.50 7.00
N ALA A 32 2.73 -25.89 8.17
CA ALA A 32 1.61 -26.03 9.11
C ALA A 32 0.30 -25.34 8.65
N VAL A 33 0.36 -24.60 7.54
CA VAL A 33 -0.75 -23.85 6.93
C VAL A 33 -0.61 -23.93 5.41
N GLU A 34 -1.73 -24.01 4.70
CA GLU A 34 -1.73 -23.91 3.23
C GLU A 34 -1.71 -22.42 2.82
N ILE A 35 -0.80 -22.07 1.90
CA ILE A 35 -0.66 -20.70 1.38
C ILE A 35 -0.45 -20.77 -0.13
N SER A 36 -1.39 -20.22 -0.87
CA SER A 36 -1.36 -20.16 -2.33
C SER A 36 -2.23 -19.01 -2.85
N ALA A 37 -2.29 -18.82 -4.16
CA ALA A 37 -3.20 -17.85 -4.77
C ALA A 37 -4.68 -18.26 -4.56
N GLU A 38 -4.94 -19.56 -4.49
CA GLU A 38 -6.26 -20.14 -4.25
C GLU A 38 -6.61 -20.22 -2.76
N HIS A 39 -5.60 -20.25 -1.88
CA HIS A 39 -5.75 -20.26 -0.43
C HIS A 39 -4.91 -19.13 0.20
N PRO A 40 -5.32 -17.86 0.06
CA PRO A 40 -4.60 -16.75 0.67
C PRO A 40 -4.62 -16.86 2.20
N LEU A 41 -3.62 -16.26 2.86
CA LEU A 41 -3.52 -16.19 4.31
C LEU A 41 -3.76 -14.77 4.80
N PHE A 42 -4.68 -14.59 5.74
CA PHE A 42 -4.98 -13.32 6.40
C PHE A 42 -4.46 -13.33 7.84
N VAL A 43 -3.68 -12.33 8.20
CA VAL A 43 -3.03 -12.23 9.50
C VAL A 43 -3.54 -10.98 10.21
N PHE A 44 -4.20 -11.14 11.35
CA PHE A 44 -4.84 -10.04 12.07
C PHE A 44 -4.14 -9.77 13.40
N GLN A 45 -3.55 -8.59 13.56
CA GLN A 45 -2.89 -8.21 14.80
C GLN A 45 -3.90 -7.89 15.90
N ASP A 46 -3.65 -8.39 17.10
CA ASP A 46 -4.21 -7.87 18.35
C ASP A 46 -3.07 -7.25 19.19
N GLY A 47 -3.06 -5.93 19.30
CA GLY A 47 -1.95 -5.15 19.86
C GLY A 47 -1.98 -4.96 21.38
N ASN A 48 -2.97 -5.51 22.11
CA ASN A 48 -3.16 -5.26 23.54
C ASN A 48 -3.28 -3.77 23.90
N ALA A 49 -4.04 -2.99 23.14
CA ALA A 49 -4.18 -1.54 23.34
C ALA A 49 -4.62 -1.15 24.79
N GLY A 50 -5.26 -2.06 25.52
CA GLY A 50 -5.71 -1.87 26.90
C GLY A 50 -4.66 -2.18 27.98
N GLY A 51 -3.45 -2.62 27.62
CA GLY A 51 -2.39 -2.94 28.57
C GLY A 51 -2.72 -4.10 29.53
N ALA A 52 -3.49 -5.08 29.06
CA ALA A 52 -3.86 -6.25 29.85
C ALA A 52 -2.63 -7.13 30.18
N SER A 53 -2.73 -7.92 31.25
CA SER A 53 -1.70 -8.95 31.53
C SER A 53 -1.63 -9.96 30.38
N PRO A 54 -0.48 -10.65 30.17
CA PRO A 54 -0.29 -11.54 29.02
C PRO A 54 -1.41 -12.59 28.85
N GLY A 55 -1.81 -13.27 29.92
CA GLY A 55 -2.90 -14.25 29.87
C GLY A 55 -4.27 -13.63 29.58
N ALA A 56 -4.55 -12.44 30.12
CA ALA A 56 -5.81 -11.73 29.84
C ALA A 56 -5.85 -11.20 28.39
N HIS A 57 -4.71 -10.72 27.88
CA HIS A 57 -4.56 -10.36 26.47
C HIS A 57 -4.82 -11.56 25.55
N GLY A 58 -4.20 -12.71 25.84
CA GLY A 58 -4.42 -13.94 25.07
C GLY A 58 -5.88 -14.38 25.07
N ALA A 59 -6.56 -14.32 26.21
CA ALA A 59 -7.99 -14.64 26.30
C ALA A 59 -8.87 -13.65 25.52
N GLY A 60 -8.55 -12.34 25.57
CA GLY A 60 -9.24 -11.31 24.79
C GLY A 60 -9.10 -11.52 23.29
N ALA A 61 -7.88 -11.80 22.82
CA ALA A 61 -7.63 -12.08 21.40
C ALA A 61 -8.34 -13.36 20.90
N VAL A 62 -8.44 -14.40 21.74
CA VAL A 62 -9.26 -15.58 21.44
C VAL A 62 -10.74 -15.21 21.32
N ALA A 63 -11.25 -14.33 22.20
CA ALA A 63 -12.64 -13.84 22.08
C ALA A 63 -12.86 -13.07 20.77
N HIS A 64 -11.93 -12.21 20.37
CA HIS A 64 -11.98 -11.51 19.07
C HIS A 64 -11.99 -12.49 17.90
N TRP A 65 -11.20 -13.57 17.95
CA TRP A 65 -11.20 -14.62 16.93
C TRP A 65 -12.56 -15.29 16.74
N THR A 66 -13.30 -15.55 17.82
CA THR A 66 -14.64 -16.16 17.73
C THR A 66 -15.66 -15.29 16.99
N GLN A 67 -15.42 -13.98 16.92
CA GLN A 67 -16.27 -13.00 16.24
C GLN A 67 -15.91 -12.84 14.75
N LEU A 68 -14.75 -13.36 14.31
CA LEU A 68 -14.30 -13.25 12.92
C LEU A 68 -15.27 -14.01 11.99
N PRO A 69 -15.76 -13.43 10.89
CA PRO A 69 -16.73 -14.08 10.00
C PRO A 69 -16.25 -15.43 9.45
N GLU A 70 -17.16 -16.40 9.36
CA GLU A 70 -16.85 -17.76 8.89
C GLU A 70 -16.32 -17.81 7.46
N ALA A 71 -16.70 -16.85 6.61
CA ALA A 71 -16.24 -16.77 5.23
C ALA A 71 -14.72 -16.55 5.10
N VAL A 72 -14.09 -15.88 6.08
CA VAL A 72 -12.65 -15.58 6.05
C VAL A 72 -11.85 -16.35 7.10
N ARG A 73 -12.50 -16.82 8.19
CA ARG A 73 -11.86 -17.50 9.31
C ARG A 73 -10.96 -18.71 8.90
N PRO A 74 -11.35 -19.58 7.95
CA PRO A 74 -10.48 -20.69 7.50
C PRO A 74 -9.16 -20.25 6.86
N TYR A 75 -9.12 -19.02 6.35
CA TYR A 75 -7.97 -18.40 5.70
C TYR A 75 -7.14 -17.54 6.66
N SER A 76 -7.46 -17.56 7.97
CA SER A 76 -6.98 -16.53 8.91
C SER A 76 -6.13 -17.07 10.05
N VAL A 77 -5.31 -16.19 10.64
CA VAL A 77 -4.54 -16.43 11.88
C VAL A 77 -4.45 -15.14 12.70
N MET A 78 -4.34 -15.27 14.02
CA MET A 78 -4.12 -14.12 14.92
C MET A 78 -2.62 -13.81 15.05
N LEU A 79 -2.25 -12.53 15.07
CA LEU A 79 -0.89 -12.07 15.31
C LEU A 79 -0.81 -11.37 16.67
N VAL A 80 0.10 -11.84 17.52
CA VAL A 80 0.36 -11.27 18.85
C VAL A 80 1.85 -11.08 19.10
N ALA A 81 2.20 -10.07 19.89
CA ALA A 81 3.59 -9.81 20.28
C ALA A 81 4.01 -10.71 21.44
N ALA A 82 4.88 -11.68 21.15
CA ALA A 82 5.41 -12.63 22.13
C ALA A 82 6.86 -12.28 22.46
N SER A 83 7.12 -11.87 23.68
CA SER A 83 8.48 -11.68 24.20
C SER A 83 9.01 -12.96 24.83
N ALA A 84 10.32 -13.03 25.06
CA ALA A 84 10.97 -14.15 25.75
C ALA A 84 10.39 -14.40 27.15
N ASP A 85 9.84 -13.36 27.78
CA ASP A 85 9.38 -13.41 29.18
C ASP A 85 7.88 -13.68 29.33
N ASN A 86 7.07 -13.37 28.30
CA ASN A 86 5.60 -13.41 28.43
C ASN A 86 4.92 -14.53 27.62
N TYR A 87 5.63 -15.15 26.67
CA TYR A 87 4.99 -15.97 25.63
C TYR A 87 4.17 -17.15 26.18
N ARG A 88 4.59 -17.76 27.31
CA ARG A 88 3.89 -18.92 27.88
C ARG A 88 2.50 -18.56 28.38
N GLU A 89 2.38 -17.46 29.12
CA GLU A 89 1.10 -16.98 29.64
C GLU A 89 0.21 -16.45 28.52
N LEU A 90 0.81 -15.71 27.57
CA LEU A 90 0.10 -15.16 26.42
C LEU A 90 -0.51 -16.24 25.51
N LEU A 91 0.24 -17.31 25.24
CA LEU A 91 -0.14 -18.34 24.26
C LEU A 91 -0.98 -19.48 24.87
N ALA A 92 -1.03 -19.62 26.19
CA ALA A 92 -1.81 -20.68 26.84
C ALA A 92 -3.32 -20.65 26.48
N PRO A 93 -4.02 -19.49 26.46
CA PRO A 93 -5.42 -19.43 26.02
C PRO A 93 -5.62 -19.90 24.57
N PHE A 94 -4.74 -19.49 23.66
CA PHE A 94 -4.79 -19.92 22.26
C PHE A 94 -4.63 -21.44 22.10
N GLN A 95 -3.73 -22.06 22.88
CA GLN A 95 -3.49 -23.51 22.84
C GLN A 95 -4.71 -24.28 23.35
N GLN A 96 -5.39 -23.77 24.38
CA GLN A 96 -6.60 -24.37 24.94
C GLN A 96 -7.78 -24.30 23.96
N SER A 97 -7.89 -23.20 23.20
CA SER A 97 -8.97 -22.99 22.23
C SER A 97 -8.64 -23.47 20.81
N GLY A 98 -7.40 -23.91 20.55
CA GLY A 98 -6.96 -24.35 19.22
C GLY A 98 -6.89 -23.25 18.18
N VAL A 99 -6.82 -21.97 18.60
CA VAL A 99 -6.81 -20.82 17.69
C VAL A 99 -5.40 -20.65 17.09
N PRO A 100 -5.27 -20.54 15.76
CA PRO A 100 -3.96 -20.47 15.11
C PRO A 100 -3.32 -19.09 15.28
N VAL A 101 -2.00 -19.09 15.55
CA VAL A 101 -1.26 -17.87 15.90
C VAL A 101 0.01 -17.69 15.06
N VAL A 102 0.31 -16.44 14.73
CA VAL A 102 1.65 -15.96 14.39
C VAL A 102 2.19 -15.18 15.58
N ALA A 103 3.36 -15.57 16.08
CA ALA A 103 4.00 -14.90 17.20
C ALA A 103 5.05 -13.91 16.69
N ARG A 104 4.90 -12.60 16.94
CA ARG A 104 5.97 -11.64 16.69
C ARG A 104 7.06 -11.80 17.75
N ILE A 105 8.28 -12.06 17.31
CA ILE A 105 9.44 -12.39 18.16
C ILE A 105 10.50 -11.29 18.21
N THR A 106 10.20 -10.14 17.60
CA THR A 106 11.00 -8.92 17.67
C THR A 106 10.14 -7.79 18.23
N ASP A 107 10.77 -6.78 18.83
CA ASP A 107 10.07 -5.53 19.14
C ASP A 107 9.75 -4.74 17.86
N GLU A 108 8.99 -3.64 18.00
CA GLU A 108 8.62 -2.78 16.86
C GLU A 108 9.82 -2.10 16.19
N SER A 109 10.93 -1.91 16.93
CA SER A 109 12.16 -1.27 16.44
C SER A 109 13.17 -2.25 15.83
N GLY A 110 12.94 -3.56 15.97
CA GLY A 110 13.87 -4.62 15.56
C GLY A 110 15.08 -4.81 16.48
N GLY A 111 15.18 -4.05 17.58
CA GLY A 111 16.33 -4.04 18.50
C GLY A 111 16.28 -5.17 19.53
N GLY A 112 15.11 -5.39 20.14
CA GLY A 112 14.82 -6.53 21.00
C GLY A 112 14.42 -7.76 20.19
N ARG A 113 15.14 -8.86 20.35
CA ARG A 113 14.89 -10.12 19.64
C ARG A 113 14.85 -11.29 20.59
N MET A 114 13.96 -12.23 20.33
CA MET A 114 13.89 -13.47 21.08
C MET A 114 15.16 -14.32 20.84
N PRO A 115 15.84 -14.80 21.90
CA PRO A 115 16.93 -15.76 21.75
C PRO A 115 16.46 -17.05 21.07
N LEU A 116 17.30 -17.66 20.24
CA LEU A 116 16.94 -18.87 19.48
C LEU A 116 16.49 -20.04 20.38
N SER A 117 17.09 -20.19 21.56
CA SER A 117 16.66 -21.21 22.53
C SER A 117 15.23 -20.99 23.04
N ARG A 118 14.82 -19.73 23.23
CA ARG A 118 13.45 -19.38 23.62
C ARG A 118 12.47 -19.55 22.47
N LEU A 119 12.90 -19.28 21.25
CA LEU A 119 12.11 -19.56 20.05
C LEU A 119 11.88 -21.07 19.90
N GLU A 120 12.89 -21.91 20.07
CA GLU A 120 12.76 -23.37 20.03
C GLU A 120 11.80 -23.90 21.13
N ASP A 121 11.92 -23.38 22.35
CA ASP A 121 10.99 -23.66 23.45
C ASP A 121 9.54 -23.29 23.06
N LEU A 122 9.33 -22.16 22.39
CA LEU A 122 8.01 -21.72 21.94
C LEU A 122 7.43 -22.64 20.86
N LEU A 123 8.21 -22.92 19.81
CA LEU A 123 7.78 -23.75 18.68
C LEU A 123 7.48 -25.19 19.08
N SER A 124 8.23 -25.73 20.05
CA SER A 124 8.01 -27.07 20.59
C SER A 124 6.80 -27.16 21.51
N ALA A 125 6.56 -26.14 22.35
CA ALA A 125 5.48 -26.16 23.34
C ALA A 125 4.10 -25.81 22.74
N PHE A 126 4.04 -24.99 21.69
CA PHE A 126 2.80 -24.40 21.20
C PHE A 126 2.50 -24.78 19.75
N THR A 127 1.83 -25.91 19.57
CA THR A 127 1.57 -26.49 18.24
C THR A 127 0.62 -25.65 17.38
N MET A 128 -0.25 -24.84 18.00
CA MET A 128 -1.15 -23.91 17.30
C MET A 128 -0.44 -22.69 16.72
N VAL A 129 0.81 -22.40 17.12
CA VAL A 129 1.65 -21.38 16.46
C VAL A 129 1.99 -21.91 15.07
N ARG A 130 1.51 -21.22 14.02
CA ARG A 130 1.70 -21.59 12.61
C ARG A 130 2.92 -20.90 11.98
N GLY A 131 3.33 -19.78 12.56
CA GLY A 131 4.51 -19.04 12.12
C GLY A 131 4.98 -18.02 13.16
N VAL A 132 6.07 -17.33 12.83
CA VAL A 132 6.60 -16.21 13.62
C VAL A 132 6.79 -14.98 12.75
N GLU A 133 6.64 -13.79 13.32
CA GLU A 133 6.93 -12.53 12.63
C GLU A 133 8.27 -11.95 13.10
N VAL A 134 9.10 -11.58 12.12
CA VAL A 134 10.29 -10.75 12.29
C VAL A 134 10.02 -9.38 11.68
N ARG A 135 10.20 -8.31 12.45
CA ARG A 135 9.98 -6.92 12.04
C ARG A 135 11.19 -6.04 12.42
N GLY A 136 11.33 -4.90 11.75
CA GLY A 136 12.33 -3.87 12.09
C GLY A 136 13.71 -4.09 11.48
N MET A 137 13.85 -5.01 10.52
CA MET A 137 15.11 -5.25 9.82
C MET A 137 15.26 -4.29 8.62
N ALA A 138 16.12 -3.28 8.75
CA ALA A 138 16.31 -2.25 7.72
C ALA A 138 17.34 -2.60 6.63
N PHE A 139 18.25 -3.55 6.91
CA PHE A 139 19.34 -3.99 6.02
C PHE A 139 20.24 -2.86 5.47
N ASP A 140 20.35 -1.78 6.25
CA ASP A 140 21.00 -0.51 5.90
C ASP A 140 22.42 -0.36 6.45
N LEU A 141 22.95 -1.39 7.13
CA LEU A 141 24.30 -1.47 7.68
C LEU A 141 25.22 -2.28 6.75
N TYR A 142 26.44 -1.78 6.59
CA TYR A 142 27.45 -2.32 5.68
C TYR A 142 28.83 -2.48 6.35
N ASP A 143 28.89 -2.47 7.69
CA ASP A 143 30.15 -2.47 8.43
C ASP A 143 30.90 -3.82 8.31
N PRO A 144 32.04 -3.87 7.60
CA PRO A 144 32.80 -5.11 7.45
C PRO A 144 33.44 -5.59 8.76
N ALA A 145 33.64 -4.72 9.76
CA ALA A 145 34.25 -5.09 11.04
C ALA A 145 33.29 -5.89 11.93
N LEU A 146 31.98 -5.74 11.72
CA LEU A 146 30.96 -6.51 12.43
C LEU A 146 30.62 -7.83 11.74
N ALA A 147 30.99 -7.99 10.47
CA ALA A 147 30.71 -9.19 9.71
C ALA A 147 31.57 -10.37 10.17
N ASP A 148 31.01 -11.58 10.15
CA ASP A 148 31.76 -12.81 10.42
C ASP A 148 32.65 -13.24 9.23
N GLY A 149 33.31 -14.40 9.36
CA GLY A 149 34.20 -14.93 8.32
C GLY A 149 33.54 -15.25 6.98
N GLU A 150 32.20 -15.29 6.92
CA GLU A 150 31.41 -15.43 5.69
C GLU A 150 30.88 -14.08 5.18
N GLY A 151 31.24 -12.98 5.84
CA GLY A 151 30.76 -11.64 5.50
C GLY A 151 29.32 -11.36 5.97
N VAL A 152 28.79 -12.12 6.93
CA VAL A 152 27.41 -11.96 7.42
C VAL A 152 27.39 -11.15 8.70
N LEU A 153 26.51 -10.15 8.76
CA LEU A 153 26.31 -9.34 9.97
C LEU A 153 25.53 -10.14 11.05
N PRO A 154 25.73 -9.86 12.35
CA PRO A 154 25.12 -10.63 13.43
C PRO A 154 23.59 -10.74 13.32
N ASP A 155 22.95 -9.65 12.92
CA ASP A 155 21.49 -9.57 12.75
C ASP A 155 20.99 -10.45 11.61
N VAL A 156 21.75 -10.50 10.52
CA VAL A 156 21.46 -11.34 9.36
C VAL A 156 21.66 -12.81 9.71
N ARG A 157 22.71 -13.12 10.48
CA ARG A 157 22.98 -14.48 10.97
C ARG A 157 21.83 -14.99 11.85
N TRP A 158 21.38 -14.20 12.81
CA TRP A 158 20.23 -14.54 13.66
C TRP A 158 18.96 -14.81 12.83
N LEU A 159 18.70 -14.01 11.79
CA LEU A 159 17.55 -14.24 10.90
C LEU A 159 17.68 -15.54 10.12
N MET A 160 18.87 -15.85 9.58
CA MET A 160 19.12 -17.12 8.88
C MET A 160 18.84 -18.33 9.79
N ASP A 161 19.27 -18.28 11.04
CA ASP A 161 19.08 -19.36 12.00
C ASP A 161 17.61 -19.45 12.45
N THR A 162 16.94 -18.31 12.61
CA THR A 162 15.50 -18.23 12.88
C THR A 162 14.68 -18.89 11.77
N VAL A 163 15.01 -18.61 10.50
CA VAL A 163 14.35 -19.21 9.34
C VAL A 163 14.50 -20.73 9.33
N ARG A 164 15.71 -21.24 9.52
CA ARG A 164 15.97 -22.69 9.52
C ARG A 164 15.29 -23.38 10.70
N LEU A 165 15.30 -22.76 11.88
CA LEU A 165 14.63 -23.27 13.07
C LEU A 165 13.11 -23.32 12.88
N ALA A 166 12.49 -22.26 12.36
CA ALA A 166 11.05 -22.30 12.08
C ALA A 166 10.71 -23.39 11.05
N ALA A 167 11.51 -23.50 9.98
CA ALA A 167 11.34 -24.52 8.94
C ALA A 167 11.46 -25.95 9.50
N SER A 168 12.38 -26.23 10.44
CA SER A 168 12.51 -27.56 11.06
C SER A 168 11.27 -27.98 11.86
N TYR A 169 10.45 -27.02 12.30
CA TYR A 169 9.15 -27.26 12.93
C TYR A 169 7.98 -27.13 11.94
N GLY A 170 8.23 -26.93 10.65
CA GLY A 170 7.19 -26.76 9.63
C GLY A 170 6.42 -25.45 9.78
N ARG A 171 7.03 -24.44 10.40
CA ARG A 171 6.44 -23.11 10.64
C ARG A 171 7.06 -22.09 9.70
N PHE A 172 6.27 -21.09 9.30
CA PHE A 172 6.80 -20.02 8.46
C PHE A 172 7.39 -18.87 9.29
N VAL A 173 8.32 -18.13 8.70
CA VAL A 173 8.77 -16.82 9.14
C VAL A 173 8.15 -15.77 8.23
N MET A 174 7.33 -14.90 8.79
CA MET A 174 6.86 -13.69 8.16
C MET A 174 7.88 -12.58 8.39
N LEU A 175 8.51 -12.09 7.31
CA LEU A 175 9.52 -11.03 7.37
C LEU A 175 8.88 -9.70 6.92
N SER A 176 8.49 -8.86 7.88
CA SER A 176 7.81 -7.58 7.63
C SER A 176 8.85 -6.50 7.30
N LEU A 177 8.81 -6.00 6.06
CA LEU A 177 9.81 -5.10 5.47
C LEU A 177 9.18 -3.75 5.15
N GLU A 178 9.78 -2.67 5.66
CA GLU A 178 9.30 -1.30 5.48
C GLU A 178 10.26 -0.48 4.60
N GLY A 179 9.68 0.41 3.80
CA GLY A 179 10.42 1.31 2.92
C GLY A 179 11.41 0.57 2.01
N MET A 180 12.67 1.02 2.02
CA MET A 180 13.74 0.43 1.21
C MET A 180 14.38 -0.85 1.78
N ALA A 181 13.83 -1.44 2.85
CA ALA A 181 14.40 -2.65 3.46
C ALA A 181 14.47 -3.84 2.49
N ALA A 182 13.44 -4.07 1.67
CA ALA A 182 13.43 -5.14 0.67
C ALA A 182 14.48 -4.94 -0.44
N PRO A 183 14.53 -3.78 -1.13
CA PRO A 183 15.62 -3.47 -2.07
C PRO A 183 17.02 -3.59 -1.46
N ARG A 184 17.22 -3.13 -0.22
CA ARG A 184 18.51 -3.23 0.48
C ARG A 184 18.88 -4.68 0.77
N MET A 185 17.95 -5.48 1.31
CA MET A 185 18.17 -6.92 1.51
C MET A 185 18.55 -7.64 0.20
N ALA A 186 17.99 -7.21 -0.93
CA ALA A 186 18.21 -7.82 -2.23
C ALA A 186 19.51 -7.36 -2.95
N ALA A 187 20.13 -6.28 -2.48
CA ALA A 187 21.36 -5.71 -3.08
C ALA A 187 22.59 -5.77 -2.15
N ASN A 188 22.40 -5.72 -0.84
CA ASN A 188 23.48 -5.68 0.14
C ASN A 188 24.31 -6.97 0.06
N ARG A 189 25.64 -6.84 -0.04
CA ARG A 189 26.52 -8.02 -0.13
C ARG A 189 26.49 -8.86 1.16
N ASN A 190 26.29 -8.24 2.32
CA ASN A 190 26.21 -8.95 3.60
C ASN A 190 24.95 -9.82 3.75
N THR A 191 23.95 -9.66 2.87
CA THR A 191 22.71 -10.46 2.85
C THR A 191 22.69 -11.52 1.75
N ALA A 192 23.73 -11.65 0.93
CA ALA A 192 23.78 -12.70 -0.10
C ALA A 192 23.64 -14.13 0.49
N PRO A 193 24.29 -14.47 1.63
CA PRO A 193 24.04 -15.76 2.29
C PRO A 193 22.60 -15.92 2.80
N LEU A 194 21.95 -14.84 3.26
CA LEU A 194 20.54 -14.86 3.65
C LEU A 194 19.65 -15.23 2.46
N LEU A 195 19.85 -14.62 1.28
CA LEU A 195 19.06 -14.96 0.08
C LEU A 195 19.15 -16.44 -0.30
N ALA A 196 20.32 -17.07 -0.10
CA ALA A 196 20.48 -18.51 -0.30
C ALA A 196 19.65 -19.32 0.72
N VAL A 197 19.61 -18.89 1.99
CA VAL A 197 18.74 -19.50 3.02
C VAL A 197 17.26 -19.32 2.69
N LEU A 198 16.87 -18.14 2.19
CA LEU A 198 15.50 -17.90 1.75
C LEU A 198 15.11 -18.87 0.64
N ALA A 199 15.97 -19.06 -0.38
CA ALA A 199 15.73 -20.01 -1.46
C ALA A 199 15.68 -21.48 -0.97
N GLU A 200 16.54 -21.85 -0.01
CA GLU A 200 16.55 -23.17 0.64
C GLU A 200 15.23 -23.43 1.40
N CYS A 201 14.73 -22.42 2.11
CA CYS A 201 13.54 -22.46 2.95
C CYS A 201 12.33 -21.75 2.29
N ARG A 202 12.26 -21.70 0.95
CA ARG A 202 11.33 -20.83 0.20
C ARG A 202 9.84 -20.99 0.53
N ASP A 203 9.44 -22.17 0.98
CA ASP A 203 8.06 -22.47 1.38
C ASP A 203 7.75 -21.99 2.81
N TYR A 204 8.78 -21.69 3.61
CA TYR A 204 8.69 -21.30 5.02
C TYR A 204 9.07 -19.85 5.27
N VAL A 205 9.37 -19.05 4.24
CA VAL A 205 9.61 -17.61 4.41
C VAL A 205 8.67 -16.81 3.55
N ILE A 206 8.04 -15.83 4.19
CA ILE A 206 7.04 -14.96 3.59
C ILE A 206 7.48 -13.52 3.83
N PRO A 207 8.21 -12.91 2.89
CA PRO A 207 8.47 -11.49 2.99
C PRO A 207 7.18 -10.72 2.76
N VAL A 208 6.93 -9.71 3.59
CA VAL A 208 5.73 -8.89 3.58
C VAL A 208 6.09 -7.43 3.40
N CYS A 209 5.52 -6.80 2.37
CA CYS A 209 5.66 -5.37 2.13
C CYS A 209 4.77 -4.60 3.10
N MET A 210 5.36 -3.95 4.09
CA MET A 210 4.66 -2.96 4.91
C MET A 210 4.30 -1.78 4.01
N GLN A 211 3.01 -1.60 3.72
CA GLN A 211 2.53 -0.49 2.88
C GLN A 211 2.46 0.76 3.74
N ARG A 212 3.64 1.26 4.12
CA ARG A 212 3.93 2.41 4.97
C ARG A 212 5.07 3.21 4.34
N GLY A 213 5.14 4.49 4.71
CA GLY A 213 6.14 5.40 4.16
C GLY A 213 6.00 5.56 2.64
N PRO A 214 7.00 6.19 1.99
CA PRO A 214 6.83 6.65 0.63
C PRO A 214 7.35 5.68 -0.45
N HIS A 215 7.73 4.46 -0.07
CA HIS A 215 8.43 3.49 -0.93
C HIS A 215 7.69 2.16 -1.10
N THR A 216 6.36 2.19 -1.10
CA THR A 216 5.51 0.98 -1.19
C THR A 216 5.68 0.26 -2.54
N ILE A 217 5.70 0.99 -3.66
CA ILE A 217 5.90 0.44 -5.02
C ILE A 217 7.25 -0.29 -5.17
N PRO A 218 8.42 0.33 -4.89
CA PRO A 218 9.70 -0.37 -5.04
C PRO A 218 9.85 -1.55 -4.08
N ALA A 219 9.27 -1.49 -2.87
CA ALA A 219 9.24 -2.62 -1.94
C ALA A 219 8.44 -3.80 -2.52
N ALA A 220 7.20 -3.56 -2.95
CA ALA A 220 6.35 -4.60 -3.55
C ALA A 220 6.97 -5.19 -4.83
N ALA A 221 7.54 -4.35 -5.70
CA ALA A 221 8.23 -4.79 -6.91
C ALA A 221 9.43 -5.70 -6.61
N THR A 222 10.13 -5.47 -5.51
CA THR A 222 11.26 -6.31 -5.06
C THR A 222 10.78 -7.66 -4.53
N LEU A 223 9.69 -7.68 -3.75
CA LEU A 223 9.12 -8.93 -3.24
C LEU A 223 8.52 -9.79 -4.36
N MET A 224 7.85 -9.15 -5.32
CA MET A 224 7.42 -9.77 -6.57
C MET A 224 8.62 -10.37 -7.34
N GLY A 225 9.77 -9.69 -7.38
CA GLY A 225 11.00 -10.21 -7.99
C GLY A 225 11.59 -11.42 -7.26
N LEU A 226 11.60 -11.43 -5.92
CA LEU A 226 11.98 -12.60 -5.11
C LEU A 226 11.07 -13.81 -5.41
N TRP A 227 9.77 -13.56 -5.54
CA TRP A 227 8.78 -14.59 -5.87
C TRP A 227 8.96 -15.12 -7.30
N MET A 228 9.13 -14.24 -8.29
CA MET A 228 9.29 -14.63 -9.69
C MET A 228 10.58 -15.40 -9.96
N THR A 229 11.65 -15.08 -9.23
CA THR A 229 12.92 -15.82 -9.31
C THR A 229 12.91 -17.13 -8.53
N GLY A 230 11.85 -17.42 -7.78
CA GLY A 230 11.72 -18.62 -6.96
C GLY A 230 12.53 -18.60 -5.66
N THR A 231 13.03 -17.43 -5.26
CA THR A 231 13.68 -17.23 -3.96
C THR A 231 12.71 -17.46 -2.82
N VAL A 232 11.44 -17.12 -3.02
CA VAL A 232 10.34 -17.44 -2.09
C VAL A 232 9.15 -18.04 -2.86
N SER A 233 8.37 -18.89 -2.20
CA SER A 233 7.18 -19.49 -2.80
C SER A 233 5.97 -18.56 -2.75
N ASN A 234 5.86 -17.79 -1.66
CA ASN A 234 4.81 -16.80 -1.43
C ASN A 234 5.41 -15.51 -0.87
N TRP A 235 4.69 -14.40 -1.03
CA TRP A 235 4.98 -13.11 -0.42
C TRP A 235 3.67 -12.42 -0.03
N GLY A 236 3.76 -11.33 0.70
CA GLY A 236 2.58 -10.62 1.21
C GLY A 236 2.65 -9.10 1.18
N VAL A 237 1.52 -8.50 1.51
CA VAL A 237 1.38 -7.06 1.77
C VAL A 237 0.80 -6.85 3.16
N ALA A 238 1.15 -5.72 3.78
CA ALA A 238 0.55 -5.29 5.03
C ALA A 238 -0.08 -3.90 4.84
N PRO A 239 -1.37 -3.85 4.45
CA PRO A 239 -2.14 -2.61 4.34
C PRO A 239 -2.19 -1.87 5.68
N ASP A 240 -2.02 -0.55 5.65
CA ASP A 240 -1.97 0.24 6.89
C ASP A 240 -2.35 1.71 6.66
N ALA A 241 -3.36 2.18 7.39
CA ALA A 241 -3.85 3.55 7.30
C ALA A 241 -2.79 4.61 7.66
N ARG A 242 -1.74 4.23 8.40
CA ARG A 242 -0.66 5.15 8.74
C ARG A 242 0.13 5.62 7.50
N TRP A 243 0.05 4.92 6.36
CA TRP A 243 0.59 5.43 5.09
C TRP A 243 0.05 6.82 4.73
N TYR A 244 -1.24 7.08 4.95
CA TYR A 244 -1.85 8.37 4.64
C TYR A 244 -1.23 9.52 5.45
N ALA A 245 -0.87 9.23 6.70
CA ALA A 245 -0.15 10.16 7.56
C ALA A 245 1.31 10.33 7.12
N ASP A 246 2.00 9.23 6.79
CA ASP A 246 3.37 9.29 6.27
C ASP A 246 3.46 10.07 4.95
N ALA A 247 2.40 10.01 4.13
CA ALA A 247 2.22 10.77 2.89
C ALA A 247 1.90 12.25 3.11
N ARG A 248 1.69 12.67 4.37
CA ARG A 248 1.38 14.04 4.78
C ARG A 248 0.05 14.52 4.20
N PHE A 249 -0.93 13.64 4.03
CA PHE A 249 -2.27 14.01 3.57
C PHE A 249 -3.14 14.36 4.79
N ARG A 250 -3.65 15.59 4.84
CA ARG A 250 -4.53 16.05 5.93
C ARG A 250 -6.00 15.78 5.59
N GLU A 251 -6.36 16.07 4.36
CA GLU A 251 -7.66 15.88 3.71
C GLU A 251 -7.43 16.04 2.20
N PRO A 252 -8.36 15.60 1.34
CA PRO A 252 -8.17 15.70 -0.10
C PRO A 252 -7.85 17.13 -0.54
N GLY A 253 -6.71 17.28 -1.19
CA GLY A 253 -6.19 18.53 -1.71
C GLY A 253 -5.30 19.28 -0.72
N VAL A 254 -5.09 18.79 0.51
CA VAL A 254 -4.37 19.51 1.58
C VAL A 254 -3.23 18.66 2.14
N PHE A 255 -2.02 19.21 2.08
CA PHE A 255 -0.80 18.56 2.61
C PHE A 255 -0.44 19.08 4.01
N GLY A 256 0.37 18.37 4.77
CA GLY A 256 1.00 18.88 6.01
C GLY A 256 1.43 17.77 6.97
N PRO A 257 2.28 18.05 7.97
CA PRO A 257 2.79 17.03 8.89
C PRO A 257 1.77 16.63 9.98
N ASP A 258 0.90 17.54 10.42
CA ASP A 258 -0.21 17.26 11.33
C ASP A 258 -1.31 16.43 10.63
N THR A 259 -1.14 15.11 10.67
CA THR A 259 -2.01 14.13 10.03
C THR A 259 -2.41 13.03 11.00
N SER A 260 -3.55 12.39 10.72
CA SER A 260 -4.00 11.23 11.47
C SER A 260 -4.29 10.07 10.51
N PRO A 261 -3.82 8.85 10.82
CA PRO A 261 -4.20 7.64 10.09
C PRO A 261 -5.71 7.45 10.00
N ASP A 262 -6.46 7.89 11.01
CA ASP A 262 -7.93 7.76 11.07
C ASP A 262 -8.64 8.59 9.97
N ARG A 263 -7.92 9.49 9.27
CA ARG A 263 -8.46 10.28 8.16
C ARG A 263 -8.37 9.60 6.80
N MET A 264 -7.65 8.48 6.69
CA MET A 264 -7.55 7.77 5.42
C MET A 264 -8.93 7.25 5.00
N PRO A 265 -9.41 7.57 3.78
CA PRO A 265 -10.63 6.96 3.25
C PRO A 265 -10.52 5.44 3.22
N ALA A 266 -11.56 4.74 3.69
CA ALA A 266 -11.57 3.28 3.79
C ALA A 266 -11.22 2.58 2.46
N GLY A 267 -11.60 3.17 1.32
CA GLY A 267 -11.28 2.65 -0.01
C GLY A 267 -9.79 2.40 -0.26
N PHE A 268 -8.88 3.15 0.37
CA PHE A 268 -7.44 2.92 0.17
C PHE A 268 -6.95 1.58 0.74
N TYR A 269 -7.64 1.00 1.75
CA TYR A 269 -7.37 -0.38 2.14
C TYR A 269 -7.64 -1.34 0.98
N ARG A 270 -8.71 -1.10 0.21
CA ARG A 270 -9.01 -1.90 -0.98
C ARG A 270 -7.93 -1.74 -2.05
N ALA A 271 -7.43 -0.53 -2.29
CA ALA A 271 -6.32 -0.31 -3.22
C ALA A 271 -5.06 -1.10 -2.82
N MET A 272 -4.68 -1.02 -1.56
CA MET A 272 -3.57 -1.75 -0.95
C MET A 272 -3.67 -3.27 -1.15
N LEU A 273 -4.86 -3.82 -0.90
CA LEU A 273 -5.18 -5.25 -1.10
C LEU A 273 -5.12 -5.65 -2.57
N LEU A 274 -5.75 -4.89 -3.47
CA LEU A 274 -5.79 -5.19 -4.90
C LEU A 274 -4.40 -5.08 -5.56
N ASN A 275 -3.56 -4.13 -5.12
CA ASN A 275 -2.14 -4.06 -5.50
C ASN A 275 -1.41 -5.37 -5.19
N GLY A 276 -1.62 -5.93 -3.99
CA GLY A 276 -1.09 -7.24 -3.62
C GLY A 276 -1.65 -8.36 -4.51
N ALA A 277 -2.97 -8.42 -4.68
CA ALA A 277 -3.62 -9.48 -5.45
C ALA A 277 -3.15 -9.53 -6.92
N MET A 278 -3.11 -8.38 -7.61
CA MET A 278 -2.70 -8.33 -9.01
C MET A 278 -1.21 -8.65 -9.23
N THR A 279 -0.38 -8.51 -8.19
CA THR A 279 1.06 -8.82 -8.22
C THR A 279 1.38 -10.18 -7.61
N GLY A 280 0.37 -10.94 -7.17
CA GLY A 280 0.49 -12.32 -6.69
C GLY A 280 0.84 -12.47 -5.21
N ALA A 281 0.60 -11.45 -4.40
CA ALA A 281 0.70 -11.57 -2.94
C ALA A 281 -0.40 -12.51 -2.42
N ALA A 282 0.02 -13.54 -1.68
CA ALA A 282 -0.88 -14.54 -1.09
C ALA A 282 -1.08 -14.33 0.42
N VAL A 283 -0.36 -13.40 1.03
CA VAL A 283 -0.47 -13.10 2.47
C VAL A 283 -0.83 -11.64 2.69
N TYR A 284 -1.81 -11.39 3.56
CA TYR A 284 -2.31 -10.05 3.88
C TYR A 284 -2.29 -9.84 5.39
N THR A 285 -1.45 -8.92 5.86
CA THR A 285 -1.22 -8.70 7.29
C THR A 285 -1.73 -7.34 7.74
N PHE A 286 -2.64 -7.32 8.71
CA PHE A 286 -3.23 -6.09 9.24
C PHE A 286 -2.63 -5.78 10.60
N THR A 287 -1.74 -4.80 10.64
CA THR A 287 -0.96 -4.45 11.85
C THR A 287 -1.59 -3.33 12.69
N ARG A 288 -2.71 -2.77 12.23
CA ARG A 288 -3.46 -1.72 12.92
C ARG A 288 -4.78 -2.29 13.42
N ASP A 289 -4.75 -2.84 14.62
CA ASP A 289 -5.88 -3.48 15.31
C ASP A 289 -7.12 -2.57 15.42
N ARG A 290 -6.90 -1.27 15.61
CA ARG A 290 -7.95 -0.25 15.70
C ARG A 290 -8.88 -0.19 14.48
N ASP A 291 -8.41 -0.61 13.30
CA ASP A 291 -9.22 -0.63 12.06
C ASP A 291 -9.95 -1.96 11.81
N LEU A 292 -9.76 -2.95 12.68
CA LEU A 292 -10.36 -4.28 12.58
C LEU A 292 -11.75 -4.33 13.25
N TRP A 293 -12.43 -5.48 13.15
CA TRP A 293 -13.81 -5.68 13.63
C TRP A 293 -14.01 -5.45 15.14
N PHE A 294 -12.95 -5.64 15.93
CA PHE A 294 -12.94 -5.40 17.37
C PHE A 294 -12.27 -4.07 17.75
N GLY A 295 -11.75 -3.33 16.75
CA GLY A 295 -11.03 -2.09 16.93
C GLY A 295 -11.94 -0.90 17.25
N ALA A 296 -11.34 0.22 17.66
CA ALA A 296 -12.09 1.42 18.01
C ALA A 296 -12.64 2.18 16.78
N THR A 297 -12.15 1.90 15.57
CA THR A 297 -12.63 2.47 14.30
C THR A 297 -12.91 1.35 13.29
N PRO A 298 -13.99 0.56 13.44
CA PRO A 298 -14.27 -0.61 12.60
C PRO A 298 -14.84 -0.27 11.21
N GLN A 299 -14.91 1.02 10.84
CA GLN A 299 -15.42 1.44 9.53
C GLN A 299 -14.56 0.89 8.38
N PRO A 300 -13.22 0.93 8.40
CA PRO A 300 -12.40 0.35 7.33
C PRO A 300 -12.60 -1.17 7.20
N TRP A 301 -12.76 -1.87 8.32
CA TRP A 301 -13.12 -3.29 8.32
C TRP A 301 -14.38 -3.56 7.51
N THR A 302 -15.46 -2.85 7.87
CA THR A 302 -16.80 -3.09 7.33
C THR A 302 -16.93 -2.63 5.88
N LEU A 303 -16.32 -1.49 5.53
CA LEU A 303 -16.51 -0.86 4.22
C LEU A 303 -15.52 -1.36 3.15
N ALA A 304 -14.32 -1.81 3.53
CA ALA A 304 -13.27 -2.09 2.56
C ALA A 304 -12.51 -3.41 2.80
N ILE A 305 -12.07 -3.69 4.04
CA ILE A 305 -11.20 -4.85 4.30
C ILE A 305 -11.96 -6.16 4.11
N LEU A 306 -12.96 -6.46 4.96
CA LEU A 306 -13.68 -7.73 4.93
C LEU A 306 -14.29 -8.01 3.54
N PRO A 307 -14.98 -7.04 2.89
CA PRO A 307 -15.54 -7.27 1.57
C PRO A 307 -14.48 -7.61 0.51
N THR A 308 -13.33 -6.93 0.56
CA THR A 308 -12.25 -7.22 -0.39
C THR A 308 -11.65 -8.60 -0.13
N LEU A 309 -11.48 -9.02 1.12
CA LEU A 309 -10.98 -10.36 1.44
C LEU A 309 -11.90 -11.48 0.93
N GLN A 310 -13.22 -11.34 1.13
CA GLN A 310 -14.21 -12.28 0.59
C GLN A 310 -14.15 -12.34 -0.94
N GLN A 311 -14.01 -11.19 -1.59
CA GLN A 311 -13.90 -11.11 -3.04
C GLN A 311 -12.64 -11.81 -3.58
N LEU A 312 -11.51 -11.68 -2.89
CA LEU A 312 -10.28 -12.37 -3.28
C LEU A 312 -10.44 -13.89 -3.21
N ILE A 313 -11.12 -14.41 -2.18
CA ILE A 313 -11.40 -15.84 -2.01
C ILE A 313 -12.37 -16.34 -3.08
N GLU A 314 -13.53 -15.69 -3.22
CA GLU A 314 -14.62 -16.19 -4.06
C GLU A 314 -14.28 -16.10 -5.55
N GLY A 315 -13.65 -15.00 -5.97
CA GLY A 315 -13.26 -14.75 -7.35
C GLY A 315 -11.93 -15.39 -7.76
N GLY A 316 -11.09 -15.75 -6.78
CA GLY A 316 -9.72 -16.24 -7.02
C GLY A 316 -8.86 -15.19 -7.72
N PHE A 317 -8.88 -13.95 -7.23
CA PHE A 317 -8.26 -12.79 -7.90
C PHE A 317 -6.78 -12.61 -7.60
N VAL A 318 -6.20 -13.37 -6.66
CA VAL A 318 -4.75 -13.39 -6.47
C VAL A 318 -4.10 -14.00 -7.70
N ALA A 319 -3.23 -13.23 -8.36
CA ALA A 319 -2.56 -13.66 -9.57
C ALA A 319 -1.57 -14.79 -9.29
N ARG A 320 -1.71 -15.91 -10.01
CA ARG A 320 -0.68 -16.96 -9.99
C ARG A 320 0.60 -16.51 -10.69
N ARG A 321 1.72 -17.13 -10.32
CA ARG A 321 3.06 -16.82 -10.85
C ARG A 321 3.14 -16.92 -12.37
N ASP A 322 2.51 -17.93 -12.96
CA ASP A 322 2.51 -18.13 -14.41
C ASP A 322 1.78 -17.02 -15.16
N PHE A 323 0.68 -16.48 -14.60
CA PHE A 323 -0.04 -15.34 -15.18
C PHE A 323 0.73 -14.03 -15.01
N ALA A 324 1.30 -13.80 -13.83
CA ALA A 324 2.11 -12.60 -13.57
C ALA A 324 3.36 -12.58 -14.46
N ALA A 325 4.07 -13.70 -14.60
CA ALA A 325 5.27 -13.81 -15.43
C ALA A 325 4.99 -13.52 -16.91
N LYS A 326 3.83 -13.94 -17.44
CA LYS A 326 3.41 -13.62 -18.81
C LYS A 326 3.15 -12.12 -19.03
N ARG A 327 2.81 -11.39 -17.97
CA ARG A 327 2.50 -9.95 -18.02
C ARG A 327 3.70 -9.08 -17.69
N ALA A 328 4.78 -9.64 -17.13
CA ALA A 328 6.00 -8.93 -16.74
C ALA A 328 7.22 -9.34 -17.61
N PRO A 329 7.30 -8.86 -18.87
CA PRO A 329 8.37 -9.26 -19.80
C PRO A 329 9.72 -8.62 -19.49
N ALA A 330 9.75 -7.49 -18.80
CA ALA A 330 10.95 -6.77 -18.42
C ALA A 330 11.14 -6.74 -16.90
N ALA A 331 12.38 -6.73 -16.44
CA ALA A 331 12.75 -6.62 -15.02
C ALA A 331 13.97 -5.72 -14.82
N LEU A 332 14.11 -5.15 -13.61
CA LEU A 332 15.33 -4.49 -13.14
C LEU A 332 16.10 -5.43 -12.22
N GLN A 333 17.33 -5.79 -12.57
CA GLN A 333 18.23 -6.49 -11.66
C GLN A 333 19.09 -5.49 -10.89
N LEU A 334 18.99 -5.50 -9.56
CA LEU A 334 19.75 -4.60 -8.70
C LEU A 334 21.26 -4.73 -8.88
N ALA A 335 21.99 -3.63 -8.66
CA ALA A 335 23.43 -3.65 -8.52
C ALA A 335 23.79 -4.04 -7.07
N PRO A 336 24.80 -4.92 -6.85
CA PRO A 336 25.24 -5.25 -5.52
C PRO A 336 25.88 -4.04 -4.85
N ALA A 337 25.63 -3.85 -3.54
CA ALA A 337 26.15 -2.74 -2.76
C ALA A 337 26.85 -3.22 -1.49
N SER A 338 28.02 -2.65 -1.21
CA SER A 338 28.86 -2.89 -0.02
C SER A 338 28.99 -1.63 0.84
N THR A 339 28.38 -0.52 0.40
CA THR A 339 28.29 0.74 1.13
C THR A 339 26.97 1.44 0.78
N PRO A 340 26.51 2.40 1.59
CA PRO A 340 25.37 3.24 1.23
C PRO A 340 25.58 3.99 -0.11
N ALA A 341 26.81 4.45 -0.38
CA ALA A 341 27.15 5.16 -1.61
C ALA A 341 27.04 4.28 -2.87
N GLU A 342 27.38 2.99 -2.80
CA GLU A 342 27.17 2.06 -3.91
C GLU A 342 25.67 1.81 -4.17
N PHE A 343 24.86 1.84 -3.11
CA PHE A 343 23.41 1.61 -3.20
C PHE A 343 22.66 2.76 -3.91
N GLU A 344 23.24 3.96 -3.98
CA GLU A 344 22.70 5.12 -4.73
C GLU A 344 22.37 4.78 -6.19
N ALA A 345 23.15 3.90 -6.83
CA ALA A 345 22.86 3.47 -8.20
C ALA A 345 21.46 2.83 -8.32
N ASN A 346 21.07 2.01 -7.35
CA ASN A 346 19.73 1.43 -7.28
C ASN A 346 18.67 2.49 -6.97
N LEU A 347 18.96 3.43 -6.06
CA LEU A 347 18.02 4.48 -5.67
C LEU A 347 17.67 5.42 -6.83
N ARG A 348 18.60 5.70 -7.74
CA ARG A 348 18.32 6.47 -8.97
C ARG A 348 17.20 5.86 -9.82
N GLU A 349 17.05 4.54 -9.81
CA GLU A 349 15.96 3.85 -10.51
C GLU A 349 14.68 3.78 -9.66
N LEU A 350 14.83 3.50 -8.36
CA LEU A 350 13.72 3.06 -7.49
C LEU A 350 13.09 4.15 -6.63
N ASP A 351 13.85 5.18 -6.23
CA ASP A 351 13.39 6.18 -5.27
C ASP A 351 12.96 7.44 -6.00
N LEU A 352 11.65 7.61 -6.16
CA LEU A 352 11.04 8.81 -6.73
C LEU A 352 10.99 9.98 -5.74
N VAL A 353 11.17 9.71 -4.45
CA VAL A 353 11.01 10.67 -3.36
C VAL A 353 12.28 11.49 -3.23
N HIS A 354 13.40 10.81 -3.02
CA HIS A 354 14.70 11.43 -2.79
C HIS A 354 15.67 11.25 -3.96
N HIS A 355 15.28 10.61 -5.06
CA HIS A 355 16.14 10.48 -6.24
C HIS A 355 15.31 10.65 -7.52
N GLN A 356 15.90 10.32 -8.67
CA GLN A 356 15.26 10.47 -9.98
C GLN A 356 14.09 9.49 -10.16
N GLY A 357 14.13 8.31 -9.52
CA GLY A 357 13.11 7.28 -9.65
C GLY A 357 12.85 6.87 -11.11
N ASN A 358 13.91 6.74 -11.93
CA ASN A 358 13.80 6.58 -13.38
C ASN A 358 12.87 5.43 -13.80
N LEU A 359 12.99 4.26 -13.17
CA LEU A 359 12.10 3.13 -13.43
C LEU A 359 10.66 3.46 -13.02
N ILE A 360 10.47 3.96 -11.80
CA ILE A 360 9.13 4.24 -11.25
C ILE A 360 8.40 5.24 -12.14
N LEU A 361 9.05 6.36 -12.47
CA LEU A 361 8.48 7.39 -13.33
C LEU A 361 8.24 6.89 -14.76
N GLY A 362 9.17 6.10 -15.31
CA GLY A 362 9.07 5.57 -16.67
C GLY A 362 8.02 4.47 -16.83
N ALA A 363 7.86 3.60 -15.84
CA ALA A 363 6.91 2.49 -15.88
C ALA A 363 5.50 2.94 -15.49
N TYR A 364 5.39 3.70 -14.40
CA TYR A 364 4.13 3.96 -13.73
C TYR A 364 3.65 5.41 -13.87
N GLY A 365 4.55 6.35 -14.14
CA GLY A 365 4.26 7.78 -13.99
C GLY A 365 4.11 8.17 -12.52
N ALA A 366 3.94 9.47 -12.28
CA ALA A 366 3.71 10.04 -10.97
C ALA A 366 2.89 11.32 -11.11
N GLU A 367 2.01 11.59 -10.16
CA GLU A 367 1.31 12.86 -10.10
C GLU A 367 2.30 13.96 -9.73
N ARG A 368 3.04 13.79 -8.62
CA ARG A 368 4.03 14.76 -8.13
C ARG A 368 5.21 14.06 -7.45
N PRO A 369 6.28 13.80 -8.20
CA PRO A 369 7.52 13.25 -7.64
C PRO A 369 7.97 13.99 -6.38
N GLY A 370 8.34 13.27 -5.33
CA GLY A 370 8.72 13.84 -4.03
C GLY A 370 7.55 14.15 -3.11
N GLN A 371 6.54 14.91 -3.57
CA GLN A 371 5.46 15.39 -2.71
C GLN A 371 4.33 14.38 -2.50
N ILE A 372 3.96 13.61 -3.53
CA ILE A 372 2.94 12.56 -3.45
C ILE A 372 3.68 11.22 -3.55
N PRO A 373 3.73 10.44 -2.45
CA PRO A 373 4.23 9.09 -2.53
C PRO A 373 3.15 8.16 -3.09
N GLU A 374 3.30 7.76 -4.35
CA GLU A 374 2.32 6.92 -5.05
C GLU A 374 2.13 5.57 -4.33
N LEU A 375 0.89 5.24 -3.98
CA LEU A 375 0.44 3.91 -3.57
C LEU A 375 -0.12 3.12 -4.77
N VAL A 376 -0.84 3.79 -5.67
CA VAL A 376 -1.45 3.26 -6.89
C VAL A 376 -0.62 3.76 -8.08
N PRO A 377 -0.03 2.87 -8.90
CA PRO A 377 0.65 3.29 -10.12
C PRO A 377 -0.27 4.15 -11.01
N ASN A 378 0.25 5.24 -11.60
CA ASN A 378 -0.55 6.09 -12.50
C ASN A 378 -0.81 5.43 -13.87
N ARG A 379 -0.23 4.27 -14.14
CA ARG A 379 -0.35 3.51 -15.38
C ARG A 379 -0.42 2.01 -15.11
N GLY A 380 -1.42 1.35 -15.67
CA GLY A 380 -1.63 -0.11 -15.54
C GLY A 380 -1.41 -0.90 -16.83
N ASP A 381 -1.24 -0.21 -17.96
CA ASP A 381 -1.10 -0.78 -19.29
C ASP A 381 0.18 -1.61 -19.46
N ARG A 382 1.25 -1.21 -18.77
CA ARG A 382 2.58 -1.85 -18.79
C ARG A 382 2.79 -2.91 -17.71
N TYR A 383 1.77 -3.17 -16.88
CA TYR A 383 1.86 -4.05 -15.70
C TYR A 383 3.04 -3.66 -14.77
N TRP A 384 3.32 -4.48 -13.77
CA TRP A 384 4.40 -4.26 -12.81
C TRP A 384 5.74 -4.79 -13.34
N VAL A 385 6.80 -3.99 -13.15
CA VAL A 385 8.20 -4.37 -13.43
C VAL A 385 8.82 -4.97 -12.16
N PRO A 386 9.16 -6.26 -12.13
CA PRO A 386 9.80 -6.89 -10.99
C PRO A 386 11.21 -6.35 -10.77
N VAL A 387 11.60 -6.24 -9.50
CA VAL A 387 12.95 -5.86 -9.09
C VAL A 387 13.66 -7.10 -8.55
N LEU A 388 14.66 -7.58 -9.27
CA LEU A 388 15.37 -8.82 -9.00
C LEU A 388 16.56 -8.58 -8.07
N PRO A 389 16.86 -9.50 -7.15
CA PRO A 389 18.10 -9.47 -6.38
C PRO A 389 19.34 -9.38 -7.25
N ALA A 390 20.38 -8.75 -6.70
CA ALA A 390 21.63 -8.52 -7.43
C ALA A 390 22.29 -9.82 -7.90
N GLN A 391 22.12 -10.91 -7.14
CA GLN A 391 22.67 -12.24 -7.45
C GLN A 391 21.65 -13.16 -8.14
N ALA A 392 20.45 -12.68 -8.47
CA ALA A 392 19.44 -13.51 -9.10
C ALA A 392 19.88 -14.00 -10.50
N PRO A 393 19.52 -15.23 -10.90
CA PRO A 393 19.65 -15.62 -12.30
C PRO A 393 18.74 -14.75 -13.17
N GLN A 394 19.10 -14.54 -14.44
CA GLN A 394 18.30 -13.74 -15.39
C GLN A 394 16.86 -14.27 -15.60
N GLY A 395 16.55 -15.51 -15.22
CA GLY A 395 15.20 -16.06 -15.28
C GLY A 395 14.64 -16.16 -16.70
N SER A 396 13.31 -16.14 -16.82
CA SER A 396 12.58 -16.20 -18.10
C SER A 396 12.17 -14.83 -18.65
N PHE A 397 12.78 -13.74 -18.16
CA PHE A 397 12.47 -12.39 -18.59
C PHE A 397 12.99 -12.15 -20.01
N VAL A 398 12.22 -11.41 -20.80
CA VAL A 398 12.63 -11.02 -22.17
C VAL A 398 13.73 -9.96 -22.11
N SER A 399 13.64 -9.03 -21.16
CA SER A 399 14.64 -7.99 -20.93
C SER A 399 14.98 -7.86 -19.45
N VAL A 400 16.27 -7.89 -19.12
CA VAL A 400 16.76 -7.59 -17.76
C VAL A 400 17.71 -6.41 -17.84
N THR A 401 17.27 -5.29 -17.27
CA THR A 401 18.03 -4.04 -17.21
C THR A 401 18.79 -3.97 -15.88
N ARG A 402 19.91 -3.25 -15.84
CA ARG A 402 20.66 -2.95 -14.61
C ARG A 402 20.62 -1.46 -14.32
N PRO A 403 20.78 -1.03 -13.05
CA PRO A 403 20.83 0.39 -12.71
C PRO A 403 21.84 1.15 -13.55
N GLY A 404 21.44 2.32 -14.05
CA GLY A 404 22.28 3.18 -14.90
C GLY A 404 22.38 2.75 -16.36
N ALA A 405 21.84 1.59 -16.76
CA ALA A 405 21.72 1.24 -18.18
C ALA A 405 20.71 2.14 -18.91
N MET A 406 19.69 2.62 -18.19
CA MET A 406 18.79 3.67 -18.64
C MET A 406 19.16 4.97 -17.92
N ALA A 407 19.51 5.99 -18.67
CA ALA A 407 19.82 7.31 -18.15
C ALA A 407 18.56 8.08 -17.71
N THR A 408 17.39 7.77 -18.29
CA THR A 408 16.15 8.52 -18.04
C THR A 408 14.90 7.64 -17.98
N ALA A 409 13.85 8.16 -17.33
CA ALA A 409 12.52 7.56 -17.32
C ALA A 409 11.92 7.34 -18.73
N ALA A 410 12.25 8.19 -19.70
CA ALA A 410 11.77 8.06 -21.08
C ALA A 410 12.30 6.79 -21.75
N GLN A 411 13.54 6.38 -21.47
CA GLN A 411 14.11 5.15 -22.01
C GLN A 411 13.46 3.89 -21.41
N TRP A 412 13.08 3.95 -20.13
CA TRP A 412 12.24 2.91 -19.51
C TRP A 412 10.87 2.81 -20.17
N SER A 413 10.22 3.95 -20.40
CA SER A 413 8.95 4.01 -21.12
C SER A 413 9.06 3.36 -22.50
N GLU A 414 10.08 3.72 -23.28
CA GLU A 414 10.32 3.17 -24.61
C GLU A 414 10.55 1.65 -24.59
N LEU A 415 11.33 1.14 -23.63
CA LEU A 415 11.54 -0.30 -23.45
C LEU A 415 10.22 -1.02 -23.22
N LEU A 416 9.38 -0.50 -22.32
CA LEU A 416 8.11 -1.12 -21.95
C LEU A 416 7.07 -1.04 -23.08
N ASP A 417 7.05 0.04 -23.85
CA ASP A 417 6.14 0.22 -24.99
C ASP A 417 6.38 -0.82 -26.10
N ARG A 418 7.61 -1.33 -26.25
CA ARG A 418 7.92 -2.43 -27.18
C ARG A 418 7.24 -3.75 -26.78
N HIS A 419 6.95 -3.93 -25.50
CA HIS A 419 6.32 -5.13 -24.97
C HIS A 419 4.82 -4.97 -24.71
N HIS A 420 4.38 -3.74 -24.48
CA HIS A 420 3.00 -3.38 -24.15
C HIS A 420 2.53 -2.29 -25.13
N PRO A 421 2.13 -2.65 -26.36
CA PRO A 421 1.61 -1.67 -27.30
C PRO A 421 0.40 -0.94 -26.68
N PRO A 422 0.24 0.37 -26.92
CA PRO A 422 -0.86 1.15 -26.33
C PRO A 422 -2.19 0.57 -26.75
N ALA A 423 -2.86 -0.13 -25.84
CA ALA A 423 -4.13 -0.82 -26.11
C ALA A 423 -5.31 -0.21 -25.35
N GLN A 424 -5.05 0.72 -24.42
CA GLN A 424 -6.06 1.24 -23.50
C GLN A 424 -6.20 2.76 -23.62
N THR A 425 -7.44 3.21 -23.55
CA THR A 425 -7.83 4.62 -23.52
C THR A 425 -8.46 4.91 -22.16
N GLY A 426 -7.96 5.90 -21.43
CA GLY A 426 -8.48 6.29 -20.11
C GLY A 426 -7.43 7.01 -19.27
N GLN A 427 -7.87 7.56 -18.15
CA GLN A 427 -7.03 8.21 -17.14
C GLN A 427 -6.78 7.30 -15.93
N ALA A 428 -7.69 6.36 -15.67
CA ALA A 428 -7.57 5.44 -14.55
C ALA A 428 -6.50 4.38 -14.81
N PHE A 429 -5.95 3.82 -13.73
CA PHE A 429 -5.13 2.62 -13.80
C PHE A 429 -6.01 1.43 -14.19
N VAL A 430 -5.68 0.74 -15.28
CA VAL A 430 -6.36 -0.49 -15.69
C VAL A 430 -5.33 -1.56 -16.00
N THR A 431 -5.44 -2.72 -15.34
CA THR A 431 -4.57 -3.85 -15.64
C THR A 431 -5.32 -5.18 -15.63
N ARG A 432 -4.94 -6.08 -16.54
CA ARG A 432 -5.50 -7.43 -16.65
C ARG A 432 -4.43 -8.46 -16.33
N VAL A 433 -4.72 -9.33 -15.37
CA VAL A 433 -3.83 -10.44 -14.97
C VAL A 433 -4.64 -11.55 -14.32
N GLY A 434 -4.33 -12.80 -14.67
CA GLY A 434 -5.04 -13.97 -14.15
C GLY A 434 -6.54 -13.88 -14.43
N ARG A 435 -7.35 -13.98 -13.38
CA ARG A 435 -8.82 -13.97 -13.45
C ARG A 435 -9.43 -12.56 -13.36
N GLY A 436 -8.62 -11.52 -13.13
CA GLY A 436 -9.09 -10.18 -12.84
C GLY A 436 -8.71 -9.13 -13.89
N VAL A 437 -9.60 -8.14 -14.07
CA VAL A 437 -9.30 -6.80 -14.58
C VAL A 437 -9.46 -5.83 -13.42
N PHE A 438 -8.37 -5.16 -13.04
CA PHE A 438 -8.32 -4.22 -11.93
C PHE A 438 -8.40 -2.81 -12.50
N VAL A 439 -9.29 -1.99 -11.93
CA VAL A 439 -9.49 -0.59 -12.30
C VAL A 439 -9.36 0.26 -11.04
N MET A 440 -8.48 1.26 -11.05
CA MET A 440 -8.16 2.03 -9.86
C MET A 440 -8.06 3.51 -10.20
N ASN A 441 -8.69 4.36 -9.38
CA ASN A 441 -8.41 5.78 -9.43
C ASN A 441 -7.00 6.04 -8.88
N THR A 442 -6.18 6.79 -9.60
CA THR A 442 -4.77 7.04 -9.27
C THR A 442 -4.58 8.32 -8.45
N ARG A 443 -5.67 9.04 -8.14
CA ARG A 443 -5.66 10.27 -7.34
C ARG A 443 -5.79 9.93 -5.87
N GLU A 444 -4.72 10.19 -5.15
CA GLU A 444 -4.58 9.76 -3.75
C GLU A 444 -4.83 10.87 -2.75
N ASN A 445 -4.72 12.12 -3.20
CA ASN A 445 -4.99 13.30 -2.40
C ASN A 445 -5.77 14.37 -3.19
N VAL A 446 -6.54 14.00 -4.22
CA VAL A 446 -7.37 14.94 -5.01
C VAL A 446 -8.68 14.25 -5.38
N ILE A 447 -9.80 14.97 -5.22
CA ILE A 447 -11.11 14.47 -5.62
C ILE A 447 -11.31 14.72 -7.12
N GLU A 448 -10.97 13.71 -7.92
CA GLU A 448 -11.10 13.75 -9.38
C GLU A 448 -11.61 12.39 -9.87
N ARG A 449 -12.57 12.40 -10.81
CA ARG A 449 -13.05 11.18 -11.47
C ARG A 449 -12.13 10.87 -12.65
N GLN A 450 -11.79 9.61 -12.84
CA GLN A 450 -10.95 9.15 -13.94
C GLN A 450 -11.70 8.15 -14.82
N ALA A 451 -11.77 8.46 -16.12
CA ALA A 451 -12.42 7.59 -17.08
C ALA A 451 -11.60 6.32 -17.35
N PHE A 452 -12.30 5.20 -17.60
CA PHE A 452 -11.71 3.92 -17.99
C PHE A 452 -12.50 3.24 -19.11
N SER A 453 -11.82 2.37 -19.86
CA SER A 453 -12.42 1.51 -20.88
C SER A 453 -11.81 0.11 -20.84
N ILE A 454 -12.67 -0.91 -20.86
CA ILE A 454 -12.32 -2.33 -20.95
C ILE A 454 -13.00 -2.87 -22.21
N PRO A 455 -12.25 -3.30 -23.25
CA PRO A 455 -12.85 -3.66 -24.53
C PRO A 455 -13.60 -4.99 -24.53
N ASP A 456 -13.21 -5.94 -23.66
CA ASP A 456 -13.66 -7.34 -23.74
C ASP A 456 -13.92 -7.98 -22.36
N LEU A 457 -15.00 -7.58 -21.69
CA LEU A 457 -15.42 -8.16 -20.41
C LEU A 457 -16.53 -9.20 -20.61
N PRO A 458 -16.61 -10.30 -19.82
CA PRO A 458 -17.75 -11.22 -19.85
C PRO A 458 -19.11 -10.51 -19.85
N ALA A 459 -19.92 -10.77 -20.87
CA ALA A 459 -21.20 -10.11 -21.03
C ALA A 459 -22.18 -10.54 -19.92
N PRO A 460 -22.85 -9.61 -19.21
CA PRO A 460 -23.78 -9.91 -18.14
C PRO A 460 -25.08 -10.51 -18.68
N VAL A 461 -25.77 -11.25 -17.82
CA VAL A 461 -27.10 -11.79 -18.08
C VAL A 461 -28.11 -10.65 -17.92
N ARG A 462 -29.00 -10.49 -18.92
CA ARG A 462 -30.01 -9.43 -18.99
C ARG A 462 -31.37 -9.97 -19.40
N GLY A 463 -32.42 -9.21 -19.11
CA GLY A 463 -33.79 -9.56 -19.50
C GLY A 463 -34.30 -10.84 -18.85
N PHE A 464 -33.94 -11.07 -17.58
CA PHE A 464 -34.46 -12.19 -16.79
C PHE A 464 -35.69 -11.75 -15.99
N SER A 465 -36.49 -12.70 -15.52
CA SER A 465 -37.72 -12.41 -14.78
C SER A 465 -37.80 -13.22 -13.49
N ALA A 466 -38.55 -12.70 -12.53
CA ALA A 466 -38.90 -13.38 -11.30
C ALA A 466 -40.41 -13.47 -11.17
N ARG A 467 -40.90 -14.63 -10.75
CA ARG A 467 -42.32 -14.89 -10.49
C ARG A 467 -42.49 -15.52 -9.11
N ARG A 468 -43.33 -14.92 -8.27
CA ARG A 468 -43.77 -15.50 -7.00
C ARG A 468 -44.85 -16.55 -7.25
N ASP A 469 -44.65 -17.75 -6.72
CA ASP A 469 -45.62 -18.84 -6.73
C ASP A 469 -45.78 -19.38 -5.30
N GLY A 470 -46.87 -18.99 -4.65
CA GLY A 470 -47.08 -19.23 -3.23
C GLY A 470 -45.95 -18.65 -2.38
N ALA A 471 -45.24 -19.52 -1.66
CA ALA A 471 -44.11 -19.17 -0.80
C ALA A 471 -42.76 -19.16 -1.52
N ALA A 472 -42.68 -19.53 -2.79
CA ALA A 472 -41.43 -19.62 -3.55
C ALA A 472 -41.32 -18.50 -4.60
N VAL A 473 -40.08 -18.21 -5.03
CA VAL A 473 -39.82 -17.32 -6.17
C VAL A 473 -39.05 -18.10 -7.24
N THR A 474 -39.57 -18.10 -8.45
CA THR A 474 -38.94 -18.71 -9.62
C THR A 474 -38.34 -17.64 -10.52
N LEU A 475 -37.06 -17.79 -10.83
CA LEU A 475 -36.28 -16.96 -11.74
C LEU A 475 -36.13 -17.66 -13.09
N SER A 476 -36.16 -16.93 -14.20
CA SER A 476 -35.93 -17.48 -15.54
C SER A 476 -35.22 -16.45 -16.44
N TRP A 477 -34.27 -16.91 -17.25
CA TRP A 477 -33.43 -16.04 -18.10
C TRP A 477 -33.27 -16.59 -19.53
N PRO A 478 -32.97 -15.72 -20.52
CA PRO A 478 -32.85 -16.14 -21.92
C PRO A 478 -31.62 -17.04 -22.16
N PHE A 479 -31.67 -17.80 -23.27
CA PHE A 479 -30.53 -18.55 -23.74
C PHE A 479 -29.50 -17.65 -24.42
N ARG A 480 -28.22 -17.92 -24.16
CA ARG A 480 -27.09 -17.33 -24.86
C ARG A 480 -26.03 -18.39 -25.11
N GLU A 481 -25.49 -18.44 -26.32
CA GLU A 481 -24.65 -19.55 -26.79
C GLU A 481 -23.37 -19.74 -25.96
N GLY A 482 -22.67 -18.66 -25.63
CA GLY A 482 -21.44 -18.73 -24.84
C GLY A 482 -21.59 -18.97 -23.33
N ASP A 483 -22.81 -19.10 -22.79
CA ASP A 483 -23.04 -19.29 -21.35
C ASP A 483 -22.92 -20.77 -20.96
N VAL A 484 -22.00 -21.06 -20.03
CA VAL A 484 -21.65 -22.42 -19.61
C VAL A 484 -22.32 -22.83 -18.30
N ALA A 485 -22.45 -21.89 -17.37
CA ALA A 485 -23.13 -22.12 -16.09
C ALA A 485 -23.60 -20.80 -15.49
N TYR A 486 -24.63 -20.83 -14.65
CA TYR A 486 -25.23 -19.65 -14.04
C TYR A 486 -25.10 -19.67 -12.51
N ASN A 487 -24.93 -18.47 -11.96
CA ASN A 487 -24.98 -18.23 -10.52
C ASN A 487 -26.13 -17.28 -10.21
N VAL A 488 -26.89 -17.59 -9.16
CA VAL A 488 -28.06 -16.81 -8.73
C VAL A 488 -27.76 -16.20 -7.38
N PHE A 489 -28.08 -14.91 -7.24
CA PHE A 489 -27.87 -14.15 -6.03
C PHE A 489 -29.16 -13.49 -5.55
N ARG A 490 -29.20 -13.17 -4.25
CA ARG A 490 -30.32 -12.49 -3.60
C ARG A 490 -29.83 -11.40 -2.65
N ARG A 491 -30.56 -10.28 -2.61
CA ARG A 491 -30.42 -9.25 -1.58
C ARG A 491 -31.79 -8.85 -1.04
N VAL A 492 -31.80 -8.28 0.17
CA VAL A 492 -33.02 -7.76 0.80
C VAL A 492 -32.89 -6.23 0.93
N PRO A 493 -33.50 -5.44 0.02
CA PRO A 493 -33.47 -3.99 0.12
C PRO A 493 -33.86 -3.49 1.54
N PRO A 494 -33.18 -2.46 2.07
CA PRO A 494 -32.23 -1.57 1.38
C PRO A 494 -30.79 -2.10 1.29
N GLU A 495 -30.51 -3.34 1.71
CA GLU A 495 -29.19 -3.94 1.52
C GLU A 495 -28.80 -3.96 0.05
N THR A 496 -27.58 -3.57 -0.23
CA THR A 496 -27.02 -3.44 -1.58
C THR A 496 -26.13 -4.62 -1.96
N HIS A 497 -25.81 -5.49 -0.98
CA HIS A 497 -25.01 -6.71 -1.13
C HIS A 497 -25.83 -7.89 -1.63
N PHE A 498 -25.31 -8.62 -2.61
CA PHE A 498 -25.91 -9.84 -3.16
C PHE A 498 -25.31 -11.12 -2.57
N THR A 499 -26.10 -11.87 -1.79
CA THR A 499 -25.70 -13.19 -1.29
C THR A 499 -25.91 -14.27 -2.36
N LEU A 500 -24.90 -15.10 -2.58
CA LEU A 500 -24.98 -16.25 -3.49
C LEU A 500 -26.00 -17.28 -2.97
N LEU A 501 -27.01 -17.62 -3.78
CA LEU A 501 -28.01 -18.65 -3.47
C LEU A 501 -27.72 -19.98 -4.15
N ALA A 502 -27.24 -19.94 -5.39
CA ALA A 502 -26.95 -21.13 -6.17
C ALA A 502 -25.78 -20.87 -7.10
N LYS A 503 -24.90 -21.87 -7.24
CA LYS A 503 -23.68 -21.81 -8.04
C LYS A 503 -23.64 -22.92 -9.06
N GLY A 504 -23.20 -22.61 -10.28
CA GLY A 504 -22.91 -23.61 -11.31
C GLY A 504 -24.15 -24.28 -11.88
N LEU A 505 -25.28 -23.57 -11.98
CA LEU A 505 -26.51 -24.10 -12.58
C LEU A 505 -26.33 -24.30 -14.09
N ASP A 506 -26.75 -25.45 -14.59
CA ASP A 506 -26.81 -25.79 -16.02
C ASP A 506 -28.18 -25.49 -16.65
N GLN A 507 -29.17 -25.20 -15.82
CA GLN A 507 -30.52 -24.82 -16.23
C GLN A 507 -30.70 -23.30 -16.27
N ARG A 508 -31.65 -22.85 -17.09
CA ARG A 508 -31.99 -21.42 -17.26
C ARG A 508 -33.09 -20.93 -16.31
N GLN A 509 -33.27 -21.66 -15.23
CA GLN A 509 -34.32 -21.43 -14.24
C GLN A 509 -33.80 -21.84 -12.86
N PHE A 510 -34.20 -21.08 -11.85
CA PHE A 510 -33.93 -21.41 -10.45
C PHE A 510 -35.15 -21.07 -9.60
N THR A 511 -35.45 -21.89 -8.60
CA THR A 511 -36.52 -21.62 -7.64
C THR A 511 -35.90 -21.42 -6.26
N ASP A 512 -36.06 -20.22 -5.69
CA ASP A 512 -35.81 -19.96 -4.28
C ASP A 512 -37.00 -20.51 -3.47
N PRO A 513 -36.83 -21.60 -2.70
CA PRO A 513 -37.92 -22.23 -1.97
C PRO A 513 -38.25 -21.48 -0.66
N ALA A 514 -37.37 -20.59 -0.20
CA ALA A 514 -37.49 -19.89 1.06
C ALA A 514 -37.02 -18.42 0.91
N PRO A 515 -37.70 -17.63 0.05
CA PRO A 515 -37.50 -16.20 0.00
C PRO A 515 -37.89 -15.58 1.35
N PRO A 516 -37.33 -14.42 1.73
CA PRO A 516 -37.81 -13.65 2.87
C PRO A 516 -39.33 -13.46 2.80
N VAL A 517 -40.03 -13.84 3.87
CA VAL A 517 -41.50 -13.85 3.93
C VAL A 517 -41.99 -12.53 4.55
N GLY A 518 -43.04 -11.92 3.99
CA GLY A 518 -43.74 -10.77 4.60
C GLY A 518 -43.69 -9.47 3.79
N GLU A 519 -43.56 -8.33 4.49
CA GLU A 519 -43.62 -6.95 3.93
C GLU A 519 -42.31 -6.46 3.27
N GLN A 520 -41.27 -7.30 3.24
CA GLN A 520 -39.96 -6.91 2.69
C GLN A 520 -39.91 -7.17 1.18
N ALA A 521 -39.32 -6.22 0.44
CA ALA A 521 -38.95 -6.48 -0.93
C ALA A 521 -37.77 -7.46 -0.98
N VAL A 522 -37.67 -8.23 -2.06
CA VAL A 522 -36.53 -9.10 -2.34
C VAL A 522 -36.04 -8.79 -3.75
N ALA A 523 -34.72 -8.74 -3.93
CA ALA A 523 -34.10 -8.55 -5.23
C ALA A 523 -33.20 -9.73 -5.58
N TYR A 524 -33.20 -10.13 -6.86
CA TYR A 524 -32.38 -11.21 -7.37
C TYR A 524 -31.53 -10.75 -8.55
N ALA A 525 -30.38 -11.39 -8.69
CA ALA A 525 -29.47 -11.19 -9.81
C ALA A 525 -28.99 -12.54 -10.36
N VAL A 526 -28.62 -12.54 -11.64
CA VAL A 526 -28.05 -13.71 -12.32
C VAL A 526 -26.74 -13.29 -12.98
N SER A 527 -25.74 -14.16 -12.87
CA SER A 527 -24.51 -14.05 -13.66
C SER A 527 -24.21 -15.37 -14.36
N ALA A 528 -23.33 -15.33 -15.36
CA ALA A 528 -22.92 -16.50 -16.11
C ALA A 528 -21.39 -16.62 -16.18
N LEU A 529 -20.89 -17.84 -16.10
CA LEU A 529 -19.58 -18.18 -16.65
C LEU A 529 -19.74 -18.22 -18.17
N THR A 530 -19.07 -17.32 -18.89
CA THR A 530 -19.38 -17.09 -20.30
C THR A 530 -18.17 -16.73 -21.18
N GLY A 531 -18.21 -17.24 -22.41
CA GLY A 531 -17.32 -16.83 -23.49
C GLY A 531 -17.71 -15.52 -24.15
N GLU A 532 -18.97 -15.09 -24.00
CA GLU A 532 -19.49 -13.84 -24.58
C GLU A 532 -18.81 -12.62 -23.97
N LYS A 533 -18.50 -11.62 -24.81
CA LYS A 533 -17.81 -10.40 -24.38
C LYS A 533 -18.58 -9.15 -24.78
N GLU A 534 -18.54 -8.14 -23.91
CA GLU A 534 -18.98 -6.78 -24.20
C GLU A 534 -17.95 -5.76 -23.70
N PRO A 535 -17.85 -4.57 -24.33
CA PRO A 535 -17.06 -3.49 -23.79
C PRO A 535 -17.73 -2.87 -22.56
N LEU A 536 -16.91 -2.38 -21.61
CA LEU A 536 -17.34 -1.62 -20.45
C LEU A 536 -16.58 -0.29 -20.40
N THR A 537 -17.31 0.82 -20.33
CA THR A 537 -16.75 2.16 -20.10
C THR A 537 -17.35 2.76 -18.85
N GLY A 538 -16.55 3.50 -18.10
CA GLY A 538 -17.00 4.11 -16.86
C GLY A 538 -16.01 5.14 -16.32
N GLU A 539 -16.27 5.57 -15.09
CA GLU A 539 -15.41 6.47 -14.34
C GLU A 539 -15.20 5.92 -12.93
N ALA A 540 -13.96 5.93 -12.45
CA ALA A 540 -13.64 5.67 -11.06
C ALA A 540 -13.51 7.01 -10.33
N GLY A 541 -14.27 7.22 -9.26
CA GLY A 541 -14.14 8.35 -8.35
C GLY A 541 -12.99 8.18 -7.35
N TYR A 542 -12.72 9.25 -6.58
CA TYR A 542 -11.72 9.22 -5.52
C TYR A 542 -12.06 8.16 -4.46
N GLY A 543 -11.11 7.27 -4.18
CA GLY A 543 -11.30 6.14 -3.27
C GLY A 543 -12.09 4.96 -3.86
N GLU A 544 -12.46 5.00 -5.15
CA GLU A 544 -13.10 3.88 -5.85
C GLU A 544 -12.07 3.00 -6.56
N PHE A 545 -12.15 1.69 -6.29
CA PHE A 545 -11.26 0.67 -6.81
C PHE A 545 -12.08 -0.56 -7.18
N PHE A 546 -12.04 -0.99 -8.43
CA PHE A 546 -12.87 -2.08 -8.96
C PHE A 546 -12.02 -3.28 -9.36
N VAL A 547 -12.63 -4.46 -9.29
CA VAL A 547 -12.12 -5.68 -9.91
C VAL A 547 -13.27 -6.35 -10.66
N PHE A 548 -12.98 -6.78 -11.88
CA PHE A 548 -13.93 -7.48 -12.73
C PHE A 548 -13.38 -8.85 -13.10
N SER A 549 -14.24 -9.86 -13.10
CA SER A 549 -13.87 -11.20 -13.55
C SER A 549 -13.72 -11.26 -15.07
N VAL A 550 -12.72 -12.00 -15.56
CA VAL A 550 -12.53 -12.29 -17.00
C VAL A 550 -13.28 -13.56 -17.44
N VAL A 551 -13.86 -14.30 -16.49
CA VAL A 551 -14.52 -15.59 -16.72
C VAL A 551 -16.01 -15.53 -16.41
N GLU A 552 -16.37 -14.83 -15.34
CA GLU A 552 -17.74 -14.68 -14.88
C GLU A 552 -18.27 -13.29 -15.23
N SER A 553 -19.53 -13.22 -15.61
CA SER A 553 -20.17 -11.96 -15.92
C SER A 553 -20.48 -11.15 -14.66
N ARG A 554 -20.27 -9.85 -14.76
CA ARG A 554 -20.66 -8.88 -13.73
C ARG A 554 -22.19 -8.90 -13.50
N ILE A 555 -22.67 -8.37 -12.37
CA ILE A 555 -24.11 -8.23 -12.12
C ILE A 555 -24.57 -6.88 -12.67
N ALA A 556 -25.19 -6.86 -13.86
CA ALA A 556 -25.61 -5.62 -14.50
C ALA A 556 -27.08 -5.26 -14.29
N GLU A 557 -27.92 -6.25 -14.00
CA GLU A 557 -29.35 -6.08 -13.81
C GLU A 557 -29.81 -6.83 -12.56
N GLU A 558 -30.90 -6.37 -11.97
CA GLU A 558 -31.61 -7.03 -10.88
C GLU A 558 -33.10 -7.07 -11.15
N VAL A 559 -33.79 -8.03 -10.54
CA VAL A 559 -35.25 -8.08 -10.50
C VAL A 559 -35.72 -7.94 -9.07
N GLN A 560 -36.55 -6.94 -8.79
CA GLN A 560 -37.08 -6.68 -7.44
C GLN A 560 -38.57 -7.04 -7.36
N LEU A 561 -38.91 -7.92 -6.42
CA LEU A 561 -40.29 -8.26 -6.06
C LEU A 561 -40.66 -7.59 -4.74
N THR A 562 -41.59 -6.63 -4.77
CA THR A 562 -42.23 -6.13 -3.55
C THR A 562 -43.27 -7.14 -3.04
N PRO A 563 -43.79 -7.00 -1.82
CA PRO A 563 -44.79 -7.93 -1.28
C PRO A 563 -46.04 -8.07 -2.17
N LEU A 564 -46.42 -6.98 -2.86
CA LEU A 564 -47.60 -6.94 -3.72
C LEU A 564 -47.35 -7.40 -5.16
N LEU A 565 -46.08 -7.54 -5.55
CA LEU A 565 -45.69 -7.82 -6.93
C LEU A 565 -45.42 -9.32 -7.10
N ALA A 566 -46.27 -10.00 -7.89
CA ALA A 566 -46.13 -11.42 -8.17
C ALA A 566 -45.19 -11.73 -9.35
N PHE A 567 -44.86 -10.72 -10.15
CA PHE A 567 -43.99 -10.86 -11.33
C PHE A 567 -43.25 -9.55 -11.60
N ALA A 568 -41.95 -9.65 -11.91
CA ALA A 568 -41.12 -8.55 -12.39
C ALA A 568 -40.14 -9.02 -13.46
N GLU A 569 -39.70 -8.09 -14.29
CA GLU A 569 -38.55 -8.23 -15.18
C GLU A 569 -37.34 -7.50 -14.61
N SER A 570 -36.15 -7.92 -15.01
CA SER A 570 -34.90 -7.32 -14.57
C SER A 570 -34.72 -5.92 -15.13
N VAL A 571 -34.10 -5.06 -14.33
CA VAL A 571 -33.77 -3.67 -14.65
C VAL A 571 -32.30 -3.42 -14.37
N ALA A 572 -31.70 -2.47 -15.09
CA ALA A 572 -30.31 -2.08 -14.89
C ALA A 572 -30.07 -1.58 -13.46
N LEU A 573 -29.00 -2.07 -12.84
CA LEU A 573 -28.52 -1.54 -11.57
C LEU A 573 -27.84 -0.17 -11.77
N PRO A 574 -27.95 0.76 -10.82
CA PRO A 574 -27.12 1.96 -10.82
C PRO A 574 -25.64 1.59 -10.61
N GLY A 575 -24.73 2.22 -11.37
CA GLY A 575 -23.29 1.97 -11.32
C GLY A 575 -22.79 0.90 -12.30
N PHE A 576 -21.59 0.35 -12.05
CA PHE A 576 -20.92 -0.56 -12.99
C PHE A 576 -21.23 -2.04 -12.77
N GLY A 577 -21.93 -2.38 -11.69
CA GLY A 577 -22.31 -3.76 -11.42
C GLY A 577 -21.11 -4.71 -11.29
N ASP A 578 -19.97 -4.18 -10.82
CA ASP A 578 -18.71 -4.90 -10.70
C ASP A 578 -18.80 -6.02 -9.64
N GLU A 579 -17.70 -6.75 -9.42
CA GLU A 579 -17.69 -7.80 -8.38
C GLU A 579 -17.93 -7.21 -6.97
N THR A 580 -17.89 -5.89 -6.76
CA THR A 580 -18.24 -5.28 -5.46
C THR A 580 -19.74 -5.23 -5.23
N ALA A 581 -20.58 -5.19 -6.29
CA ALA A 581 -22.03 -5.33 -6.14
C ALA A 581 -22.42 -6.68 -5.50
N ARG A 582 -21.58 -7.72 -5.65
CA ARG A 582 -21.76 -9.02 -4.99
C ARG A 582 -21.47 -8.96 -3.50
N ILE A 583 -20.53 -8.12 -3.05
CA ILE A 583 -19.84 -8.29 -1.76
C ILE A 583 -19.87 -7.01 -0.90
N THR A 584 -20.35 -5.87 -1.39
CA THR A 584 -20.35 -4.61 -0.63
C THR A 584 -21.55 -3.74 -0.96
N PRO A 585 -22.06 -2.93 -0.01
CA PRO A 585 -22.69 -1.68 -0.38
C PRO A 585 -21.74 -0.85 -1.25
N PRO A 586 -22.22 -0.18 -2.32
CA PRO A 586 -21.39 0.79 -3.02
C PRO A 586 -20.83 1.72 -1.94
N MET A 587 -19.50 1.86 -1.88
CA MET A 587 -18.93 2.91 -1.04
C MET A 587 -19.61 4.19 -1.51
N PRO A 588 -20.28 4.94 -0.61
CA PRO A 588 -20.89 6.18 -1.03
C PRO A 588 -19.79 6.99 -1.70
N PRO A 589 -19.99 7.47 -2.94
CA PRO A 589 -19.11 8.45 -3.50
C PRO A 589 -18.94 9.55 -2.43
N LEU A 590 -17.79 10.21 -2.34
CA LEU A 590 -17.70 11.46 -1.57
C LEU A 590 -18.52 12.59 -2.27
N GLU A 591 -19.71 12.26 -2.79
CA GLU A 591 -20.69 13.16 -3.36
C GLU A 591 -21.19 14.08 -2.24
N GLY A 592 -20.76 15.33 -2.31
CA GLY A 592 -20.99 16.36 -1.29
C GLY A 592 -19.71 16.95 -0.69
N ALA A 593 -18.54 16.35 -0.95
CA ALA A 593 -17.28 17.02 -0.66
C ALA A 593 -17.15 18.26 -1.55
N ALA A 594 -16.80 19.41 -0.96
CA ALA A 594 -16.49 20.61 -1.74
C ALA A 594 -15.46 20.26 -2.83
N ALA A 595 -15.58 20.87 -4.01
CA ALA A 595 -14.58 20.72 -5.06
C ALA A 595 -13.19 20.92 -4.44
N SER A 596 -12.28 19.97 -4.69
CA SER A 596 -10.92 20.06 -4.13
C SER A 596 -10.31 21.40 -4.56
N LEU A 597 -9.78 22.15 -3.60
CA LEU A 597 -9.01 23.35 -3.93
C LEU A 597 -7.90 22.94 -4.92
N PRO A 598 -7.65 23.74 -5.97
CA PRO A 598 -6.52 23.46 -6.85
C PRO A 598 -5.27 23.43 -5.96
N TRP A 599 -4.56 22.32 -6.03
CA TRP A 599 -3.41 22.09 -5.16
C TRP A 599 -2.32 23.15 -5.37
N TRP A 600 -2.15 23.59 -6.62
CA TRP A 600 -1.22 24.62 -7.07
C TRP A 600 -1.54 25.09 -8.50
N PRO A 601 -1.44 26.40 -8.78
CA PRO A 601 -1.50 27.49 -7.81
C PRO A 601 -2.94 27.70 -7.33
N TYR A 602 -3.10 28.14 -6.08
CA TYR A 602 -4.38 28.58 -5.55
C TYR A 602 -4.44 30.11 -5.54
N TYR A 603 -5.43 30.69 -6.23
CA TYR A 603 -5.65 32.15 -6.33
C TYR A 603 -7.01 32.57 -5.74
N GLY A 604 -7.59 31.77 -4.85
CA GLY A 604 -8.93 32.03 -4.33
C GLY A 604 -9.02 33.37 -3.58
N GLY A 605 -10.08 34.13 -3.85
CA GLY A 605 -10.36 35.40 -3.21
C GLY A 605 -9.64 36.62 -3.79
N LEU A 606 -8.86 36.47 -4.88
CA LEU A 606 -8.10 37.56 -5.49
C LEU A 606 -8.85 38.25 -6.64
N ASP A 607 -8.77 39.58 -6.69
CA ASP A 607 -9.16 40.39 -7.86
C ASP A 607 -8.14 40.28 -9.02
N GLU A 608 -8.43 40.91 -10.16
CA GLU A 608 -7.58 40.81 -11.35
C GLU A 608 -6.17 41.39 -11.17
N THR A 609 -6.05 42.50 -10.42
CA THR A 609 -4.74 43.14 -10.17
C THR A 609 -3.91 42.29 -9.22
N GLN A 610 -4.55 41.80 -8.15
CA GLN A 610 -3.95 40.89 -7.18
C GLN A 610 -3.54 39.56 -7.84
N ARG A 611 -4.37 39.03 -8.74
CA ARG A 611 -4.09 37.81 -9.50
C ARG A 611 -2.86 37.95 -10.39
N SER A 612 -2.67 39.09 -11.05
CA SER A 612 -1.47 39.35 -11.84
C SER A 612 -0.19 39.33 -10.99
N ALA A 613 -0.19 40.04 -9.86
CA ALA A 613 0.93 40.02 -8.92
C ALA A 613 1.17 38.63 -8.31
N ALA A 614 0.10 37.93 -7.95
CA ALA A 614 0.16 36.56 -7.44
C ALA A 614 0.77 35.59 -8.47
N ALA A 615 0.42 35.71 -9.75
CA ALA A 615 0.98 34.89 -10.82
C ALA A 615 2.50 35.11 -10.98
N GLU A 616 2.97 36.35 -10.88
CA GLU A 616 4.41 36.65 -10.87
C GLU A 616 5.11 36.00 -9.67
N ILE A 617 4.51 36.05 -8.47
CA ILE A 617 5.05 35.42 -7.25
C ILE A 617 5.04 33.89 -7.36
N VAL A 618 3.96 33.30 -7.87
CA VAL A 618 3.88 31.85 -8.13
C VAL A 618 5.03 31.39 -9.02
N ALA A 619 5.32 32.12 -10.10
CA ALA A 619 6.47 31.82 -10.96
C ALA A 619 7.82 31.90 -10.22
N ARG A 620 7.95 32.79 -9.21
CA ARG A 620 9.14 32.83 -8.35
C ARG A 620 9.22 31.62 -7.41
N VAL A 621 8.10 31.13 -6.88
CA VAL A 621 8.08 29.90 -6.07
C VAL A 621 8.39 28.67 -6.92
N GLU A 622 7.95 28.63 -8.18
CA GLU A 622 8.35 27.61 -9.16
C GLU A 622 9.84 27.65 -9.47
N ALA A 623 10.40 28.85 -9.65
CA ALA A 623 11.85 29.01 -9.77
C ALA A 623 12.60 28.54 -8.51
N TRP A 624 12.02 28.72 -7.32
CA TRP A 624 12.60 28.22 -6.07
C TRP A 624 12.69 26.70 -6.03
N GLU A 625 11.60 25.99 -6.32
CA GLU A 625 11.61 24.53 -6.38
C GLU A 625 12.61 24.01 -7.42
N GLY A 626 12.66 24.62 -8.61
CA GLY A 626 13.61 24.24 -9.65
C GLY A 626 15.07 24.45 -9.22
N ALA A 627 15.37 25.59 -8.61
CA ALA A 627 16.70 25.88 -8.07
C ALA A 627 17.07 24.93 -6.91
N PHE A 628 16.13 24.66 -6.01
CA PHE A 628 16.34 23.77 -4.87
C PHE A 628 16.58 22.33 -5.34
N SER A 629 15.76 21.82 -6.26
CA SER A 629 15.86 20.46 -6.79
C SER A 629 17.16 20.20 -7.55
N THR A 630 17.79 21.25 -8.08
CA THR A 630 19.09 21.20 -8.77
C THR A 630 20.26 21.61 -7.87
N ALA A 631 20.03 21.82 -6.57
CA ALA A 631 21.02 22.32 -5.61
C ALA A 631 21.71 23.62 -6.03
N SER A 632 21.01 24.48 -6.78
CA SER A 632 21.53 25.75 -7.27
C SER A 632 21.47 26.82 -6.17
N LEU A 633 22.57 26.97 -5.42
CA LEU A 633 22.68 28.00 -4.38
C LEU A 633 22.43 29.41 -4.94
N GLU A 634 22.99 29.73 -6.11
CA GLU A 634 22.75 31.03 -6.74
C GLU A 634 21.29 31.21 -7.16
N GLY A 635 20.66 30.16 -7.70
CA GLY A 635 19.24 30.21 -8.06
C GLY A 635 18.33 30.44 -6.85
N VAL A 636 18.63 29.78 -5.71
CA VAL A 636 17.91 30.04 -4.46
C VAL A 636 18.17 31.46 -3.95
N MET A 637 19.42 31.91 -3.95
CA MET A 637 19.80 33.22 -3.43
C MET A 637 19.38 34.40 -4.31
N ASP A 638 18.99 34.17 -5.57
CA ASP A 638 18.32 35.16 -6.42
C ASP A 638 16.91 35.51 -5.92
N LEU A 639 16.26 34.61 -5.17
CA LEU A 639 14.94 34.86 -4.60
C LEU A 639 15.01 35.81 -3.40
N TYR A 640 16.11 35.77 -2.64
CA TYR A 640 16.27 36.59 -1.45
C TYR A 640 16.71 38.02 -1.81
N ALA A 641 16.05 39.02 -1.21
CA ALA A 641 16.41 40.42 -1.34
C ALA A 641 17.70 40.74 -0.54
N GLN A 642 18.44 41.77 -0.94
CA GLN A 642 19.68 42.18 -0.23
C GLN A 642 19.39 42.62 1.21
N ASP A 643 18.23 43.22 1.43
CA ASP A 643 17.69 43.67 2.71
C ASP A 643 16.88 42.59 3.45
N TYR A 644 16.94 41.33 3.03
CA TYR A 644 16.22 40.23 3.70
C TYR A 644 16.59 40.11 5.17
N LYS A 645 15.55 39.98 6.02
CA LYS A 645 15.66 39.68 7.44
C LYS A 645 14.44 38.91 7.94
N ASP A 646 14.65 37.81 8.67
CA ASP A 646 13.56 37.02 9.26
C ASP A 646 13.15 37.51 10.67
N ASP A 647 12.12 36.87 11.25
CA ASP A 647 11.58 37.17 12.58
C ASP A 647 12.47 36.77 13.76
N SER A 648 13.56 36.06 13.47
CA SER A 648 14.62 35.69 14.41
C SER A 648 15.85 36.61 14.28
N GLY A 649 15.82 37.51 13.29
CA GLY A 649 16.84 38.51 13.05
C GLY A 649 17.95 38.07 12.11
N TRP A 650 17.87 36.86 11.52
CA TRP A 650 18.86 36.39 10.57
C TRP A 650 18.68 37.06 9.21
N GLY A 651 19.81 37.43 8.60
CA GLY A 651 19.84 38.10 7.30
C GLY A 651 20.19 37.17 6.14
N ARG A 652 20.32 37.75 4.94
CA ARG A 652 20.56 37.02 3.69
C ARG A 652 21.79 36.10 3.74
N GLU A 653 22.86 36.53 4.39
CA GLU A 653 24.09 35.75 4.55
C GLU A 653 23.88 34.46 5.34
N TYR A 654 23.05 34.49 6.38
CA TYR A 654 22.70 33.28 7.12
C TYR A 654 21.93 32.31 6.23
N ALA A 655 20.88 32.78 5.54
CA ALA A 655 20.09 31.94 4.63
C ALA A 655 20.98 31.27 3.58
N ARG A 656 21.95 32.00 3.03
CA ARG A 656 22.95 31.45 2.09
C ARG A 656 23.75 30.30 2.70
N ARG A 657 24.28 30.47 3.91
CA ARG A 657 25.08 29.44 4.58
C ARG A 657 24.25 28.21 4.96
N ALA A 658 23.02 28.43 5.39
CA ALA A 658 22.08 27.36 5.70
C ALA A 658 21.74 26.51 4.47
N TRP A 659 21.41 27.13 3.34
CA TRP A 659 21.16 26.41 2.09
C TRP A 659 22.42 25.73 1.55
N GLN A 660 23.59 26.38 1.67
CA GLN A 660 24.87 25.77 1.31
C GLN A 660 25.11 24.49 2.12
N TRP A 661 24.94 24.53 3.44
CA TRP A 661 25.06 23.34 4.30
C TRP A 661 24.14 22.21 3.84
N PHE A 662 22.89 22.55 3.49
CA PHE A 662 21.91 21.55 3.05
C PHE A 662 22.37 20.86 1.77
N PHE A 663 22.78 21.64 0.77
CA PHE A 663 23.23 21.14 -0.54
C PHE A 663 24.56 20.39 -0.50
N GLU A 664 25.45 20.71 0.44
CA GLU A 664 26.72 20.00 0.60
C GLU A 664 26.57 18.66 1.33
N ARG A 665 25.52 18.49 2.14
CA ARG A 665 25.31 17.30 2.98
C ARG A 665 24.27 16.33 2.42
N CYS A 666 23.28 16.83 1.68
CA CYS A 666 22.17 16.03 1.20
C CYS A 666 22.26 15.77 -0.31
N VAL A 667 21.65 14.68 -0.72
CA VAL A 667 21.21 14.44 -2.10
C VAL A 667 19.68 14.46 -2.13
N GLY A 668 19.10 14.49 -3.33
CA GLY A 668 17.66 14.29 -3.44
C GLY A 668 16.80 15.46 -3.03
N HIS A 669 17.28 16.67 -3.25
CA HIS A 669 16.64 17.91 -2.86
C HIS A 669 15.21 18.02 -3.41
N ARG A 670 14.21 18.15 -2.53
CA ARG A 670 12.82 18.43 -2.90
C ARG A 670 12.27 19.59 -2.09
N MET A 671 11.45 20.41 -2.74
CA MET A 671 10.60 21.41 -2.09
C MET A 671 9.15 20.98 -2.29
N HIS A 672 8.48 20.61 -1.20
CA HIS A 672 7.04 20.37 -1.19
C HIS A 672 6.37 21.71 -0.95
N ARG A 673 5.30 22.00 -1.68
CA ARG A 673 4.63 23.28 -1.56
C ARG A 673 3.12 23.26 -1.70
N GLN A 674 2.47 24.21 -1.03
CA GLN A 674 1.06 24.54 -1.22
C GLN A 674 0.74 25.92 -0.65
N ILE A 675 0.08 26.79 -1.44
CA ILE A 675 -0.41 28.09 -0.95
C ILE A 675 -1.59 27.87 0.00
N ARG A 676 -1.53 28.48 1.17
CA ARG A 676 -2.62 28.53 2.15
C ARG A 676 -3.44 29.79 1.98
N LEU A 677 -2.77 30.94 2.07
CA LEU A 677 -3.41 32.24 2.13
C LEU A 677 -2.55 33.28 1.41
N TRP A 678 -3.25 34.23 0.80
CA TRP A 678 -2.69 35.45 0.26
C TRP A 678 -3.04 36.61 1.18
N ASP A 679 -2.08 37.49 1.44
CA ASP A 679 -2.27 38.75 2.15
C ASP A 679 -1.72 39.90 1.31
N PHE A 680 -2.66 40.69 0.79
CA PHE A 680 -2.42 41.90 0.00
C PHE A 680 -2.64 43.19 0.81
N SER A 681 -2.74 43.11 2.14
CA SER A 681 -3.00 44.28 2.99
C SER A 681 -1.92 45.37 2.87
N ALA A 682 -0.68 44.99 2.55
CA ALA A 682 0.45 45.90 2.33
C ALA A 682 0.81 46.07 0.83
N PHE A 683 -0.14 45.79 -0.09
CA PHE A 683 0.13 45.84 -1.52
C PHE A 683 0.44 47.24 -2.04
N GLU A 684 -0.19 48.27 -1.45
CA GLU A 684 0.12 49.68 -1.75
C GLU A 684 1.55 50.07 -1.35
N GLU A 685 2.10 49.41 -0.33
CA GLU A 685 3.52 49.54 0.08
C GLU A 685 4.45 48.67 -0.79
N GLY A 686 3.92 48.02 -1.82
CA GLY A 686 4.66 47.13 -2.72
C GLY A 686 5.02 45.78 -2.11
N ARG A 687 4.29 45.31 -1.09
CA ARG A 687 4.51 44.03 -0.41
C ARG A 687 3.33 43.08 -0.56
N VAL A 688 3.62 41.80 -0.72
CA VAL A 688 2.61 40.73 -0.69
C VAL A 688 3.13 39.62 0.21
N SER A 689 2.31 39.19 1.18
CA SER A 689 2.64 38.07 2.05
C SER A 689 1.86 36.83 1.62
N VAL A 690 2.54 35.69 1.61
CA VAL A 690 1.94 34.39 1.26
C VAL A 690 2.20 33.42 2.40
N GLN A 691 1.14 32.85 2.97
CA GLN A 691 1.31 31.69 3.85
C GLN A 691 1.46 30.46 2.96
N LEU A 692 2.62 29.83 3.05
CA LEU A 692 3.01 28.69 2.22
C LEU A 692 3.30 27.50 3.12
N TYR A 693 2.64 26.36 2.87
CA TYR A 693 3.20 25.07 3.26
C TYR A 693 4.46 24.89 2.42
N ALA A 694 5.64 24.88 3.05
CA ALA A 694 6.93 24.88 2.38
C ALA A 694 7.88 23.93 3.12
N LEU A 695 8.04 22.73 2.59
CA LEU A 695 8.82 21.68 3.24
C LEU A 695 9.96 21.23 2.33
N PHE A 696 11.18 21.40 2.81
CA PHE A 696 12.41 21.06 2.13
C PHE A 696 12.91 19.72 2.64
N THR A 697 13.18 18.81 1.73
CA THR A 697 13.66 17.47 2.08
C THR A 697 14.90 17.11 1.26
N GLY A 698 15.73 16.26 1.85
CA GLY A 698 16.93 15.70 1.25
C GLY A 698 17.45 14.59 2.14
N SER A 699 18.37 13.76 1.66
CA SER A 699 18.96 12.68 2.45
C SER A 699 20.47 12.68 2.34
N PRO A 700 21.22 12.59 3.44
CA PRO A 700 22.64 12.24 3.38
C PRO A 700 22.80 10.82 2.83
N VAL A 701 23.85 10.59 2.05
CA VAL A 701 24.14 9.26 1.49
C VAL A 701 24.40 8.24 2.62
N SER A 702 25.15 8.65 3.65
CA SER A 702 25.46 7.83 4.81
C SER A 702 25.34 8.61 6.11
N ASP A 703 25.35 7.89 7.23
CA ASP A 703 25.65 8.48 8.52
C ASP A 703 27.13 8.89 8.63
N GLU A 704 27.52 9.41 9.80
CA GLU A 704 28.88 9.90 10.06
C GLU A 704 29.95 8.80 10.00
N THR A 705 29.56 7.53 10.15
CA THR A 705 30.48 6.39 10.07
C THR A 705 30.78 5.99 8.62
N GLY A 706 29.90 6.35 7.68
CA GLY A 706 29.95 5.89 6.29
C GLY A 706 29.36 4.49 6.08
N TRP A 707 29.05 3.76 7.16
CA TRP A 707 28.63 2.36 7.11
C TRP A 707 27.13 2.14 7.20
N ARG A 708 26.35 3.16 7.58
CA ARG A 708 24.89 3.10 7.61
C ARG A 708 24.30 4.14 6.67
N THR A 709 23.13 3.85 6.11
CA THR A 709 22.41 4.84 5.28
C THR A 709 22.04 6.08 6.11
N GLY A 710 22.16 7.26 5.50
CA GLY A 710 21.77 8.51 6.13
C GLY A 710 20.26 8.60 6.38
N LYS A 711 19.88 9.35 7.41
CA LYS A 711 18.46 9.65 7.69
C LYS A 711 18.01 10.89 6.93
N PRO A 712 16.79 10.91 6.36
CA PRO A 712 16.28 12.11 5.70
C PRO A 712 16.33 13.34 6.61
N VAL A 713 16.74 14.46 6.02
CA VAL A 713 16.71 15.81 6.58
C VAL A 713 15.44 16.48 6.08
N ILE A 714 14.69 17.09 6.99
CA ILE A 714 13.41 17.72 6.71
C ILE A 714 13.42 19.11 7.37
N MET A 715 12.98 20.13 6.64
CA MET A 715 12.93 21.50 7.15
C MET A 715 11.73 22.28 6.58
N PRO A 716 10.98 23.02 7.40
CA PRO A 716 11.10 23.07 8.86
C PRO A 716 10.64 21.75 9.50
N ALA A 717 11.19 21.42 10.67
CA ALA A 717 10.84 20.23 11.44
C ALA A 717 9.65 20.45 12.39
N ASP A 718 8.97 21.60 12.29
CA ASP A 718 7.77 21.89 13.06
C ASP A 718 6.57 21.06 12.58
N ASN A 719 5.49 21.07 13.37
CA ASN A 719 4.34 20.20 13.16
C ASN A 719 3.37 20.67 12.06
N ILE A 720 3.59 21.85 11.46
CA ILE A 720 2.72 22.40 10.41
C ILE A 720 3.43 22.61 9.07
N ALA A 721 4.74 22.83 9.08
CA ALA A 721 5.58 23.18 7.94
C ALA A 721 5.03 24.34 7.09
N GLU A 722 4.48 25.35 7.77
CA GLU A 722 3.91 26.54 7.15
C GLU A 722 4.74 27.77 7.52
N SER A 723 5.02 28.62 6.54
CA SER A 723 5.74 29.87 6.73
C SER A 723 5.06 31.00 5.97
N TRP A 724 4.96 32.16 6.60
CA TRP A 724 4.65 33.41 5.92
C TRP A 724 5.89 33.90 5.18
N ILE A 725 5.80 34.05 3.87
CA ILE A 725 6.86 34.55 3.01
C ILE A 725 6.38 35.89 2.46
N THR A 726 7.06 36.97 2.83
CA THR A 726 6.76 38.31 2.32
C THR A 726 7.66 38.65 1.15
N TRP A 727 7.03 39.01 0.04
CA TRP A 727 7.64 39.40 -1.21
C TRP A 727 7.54 40.91 -1.40
N ALA A 728 8.55 41.51 -2.01
CA ALA A 728 8.51 42.89 -2.47
C ALA A 728 9.21 43.01 -3.84
N LYS A 729 8.79 43.96 -4.68
CA LYS A 729 9.53 44.25 -5.91
C LYS A 729 10.84 44.96 -5.56
N ARG A 730 11.96 44.40 -6.05
CA ARG A 730 13.31 44.97 -6.03
C ARG A 730 13.85 44.86 -7.45
N ASP A 731 14.23 45.98 -8.04
CA ASP A 731 14.69 46.05 -9.43
C ASP A 731 13.71 45.41 -10.44
N GLY A 732 12.40 45.61 -10.20
CA GLY A 732 11.33 45.06 -11.04
C GLY A 732 11.00 43.58 -10.82
N VAL A 733 11.70 42.88 -9.92
CA VAL A 733 11.51 41.44 -9.65
C VAL A 733 11.01 41.23 -8.22
N TRP A 734 10.05 40.32 -8.04
CA TRP A 734 9.63 39.91 -6.70
C TRP A 734 10.73 39.11 -6.00
N ARG A 735 11.16 39.62 -4.84
CA ARG A 735 12.14 38.98 -3.95
C ARG A 735 11.58 38.83 -2.55
N ILE A 736 11.99 37.76 -1.87
CA ILE A 736 11.71 37.47 -0.48
C ILE A 736 12.46 38.49 0.38
N VAL A 737 11.70 39.31 1.11
CA VAL A 737 12.24 40.28 2.06
C VAL A 737 12.15 39.80 3.51
N GLU A 738 11.27 38.83 3.78
CA GLU A 738 11.03 38.32 5.14
C GLU A 738 10.38 36.92 5.10
N THR A 739 10.71 36.08 6.09
CA THR A 739 10.06 34.79 6.36
C THR A 739 9.70 34.68 7.84
N ARG A 740 8.52 34.13 8.16
CA ARG A 740 8.09 33.86 9.54
C ARG A 740 7.39 32.49 9.66
N PRO A 741 7.93 31.51 10.42
CA PRO A 741 9.24 31.55 11.09
C PRO A 741 10.41 31.64 10.09
N ALA A 742 11.63 31.78 10.61
CA ALA A 742 12.88 31.71 9.84
C ALA A 742 12.93 30.46 8.93
N LEU A 743 13.24 30.68 7.64
CA LEU A 743 13.36 29.63 6.63
C LEU A 743 14.58 29.93 5.73
N PRO A 744 15.71 29.21 5.88
CA PRO A 744 15.95 28.04 6.75
C PRO A 744 15.89 28.27 8.27
N ASN A 745 15.38 27.29 9.02
CA ASN A 745 15.40 27.33 10.48
C ASN A 745 16.73 26.81 11.05
N PHE A 746 17.36 27.58 11.96
CA PHE A 746 18.69 27.25 12.50
C PHE A 746 18.66 26.09 13.49
N ARG A 747 17.63 26.03 14.34
CA ARG A 747 17.42 24.93 15.29
C ARG A 747 17.30 23.59 14.59
N ASP A 748 16.63 23.53 13.45
CA ASP A 748 16.51 22.30 12.65
C ASP A 748 17.88 21.85 12.13
N LEU A 749 18.69 22.77 11.61
CA LEU A 749 20.07 22.48 11.16
C LEU A 749 20.95 21.94 12.29
N LEU A 750 20.85 22.55 13.48
CA LEU A 750 21.56 22.08 14.66
C LEU A 750 21.07 20.68 15.08
N GLY A 751 19.76 20.44 15.06
CA GLY A 751 19.18 19.13 15.38
C GLY A 751 19.76 17.99 14.54
N HIS A 752 20.02 18.24 13.26
CA HIS A 752 20.67 17.26 12.36
C HIS A 752 22.19 17.14 12.53
N SER A 753 22.80 18.04 13.30
CA SER A 753 24.24 18.08 13.59
C SER A 753 24.57 17.63 15.02
N THR A 754 23.57 17.27 15.84
CA THR A 754 23.76 16.92 17.25
C THR A 754 23.63 15.40 17.48
N PRO A 755 24.54 14.75 18.23
CA PRO A 755 24.43 13.33 18.53
C PRO A 755 23.18 12.98 19.34
N PRO A 756 22.67 11.73 19.27
CA PRO A 756 21.59 11.27 20.14
C PRO A 756 21.94 11.46 21.62
N GLY A 757 21.05 12.09 22.40
CA GLY A 757 21.23 12.31 23.84
C GLY A 757 21.92 13.62 24.24
N SER A 758 22.16 14.52 23.29
CA SER A 758 22.64 15.88 23.57
C SER A 758 21.61 16.76 24.27
N LEU A 759 22.08 17.83 24.93
CA LEU A 759 21.22 18.90 25.44
C LEU A 759 20.27 19.40 24.33
N PRO A 760 19.01 19.72 24.65
CA PRO A 760 18.12 20.31 23.67
C PRO A 760 18.78 21.58 23.10
N PRO A 761 18.71 21.80 21.77
CA PRO A 761 19.22 23.02 21.18
C PRO A 761 18.60 24.23 21.89
N GLY A 762 19.42 25.23 22.18
CA GLY A 762 18.96 26.47 22.81
C GLY A 762 17.87 27.16 21.98
N PRO A 763 17.06 28.05 22.57
CA PRO A 763 16.02 28.76 21.83
C PRO A 763 16.62 29.58 20.67
N ASP A 764 15.93 29.63 19.53
CA ASP A 764 16.27 30.52 18.39
C ASP A 764 16.28 32.01 18.79
N ARG A 765 15.65 32.33 19.92
CA ARG A 765 15.76 33.63 20.59
C ARG A 765 16.55 33.49 21.88
N TYR A 766 17.58 34.33 22.08
CA TYR A 766 17.97 34.67 23.45
C TYR A 766 16.73 35.17 24.19
N PRO A 767 16.43 34.71 25.42
CA PRO A 767 15.39 35.34 26.21
C PRO A 767 15.69 36.84 26.24
N ALA A 768 14.70 37.65 25.84
CA ALA A 768 14.84 39.09 25.88
C ALA A 768 15.37 39.46 27.27
N ALA A 769 16.45 40.24 27.34
CA ALA A 769 16.95 40.74 28.62
C ALA A 769 15.74 41.36 29.34
N ALA A 770 15.45 40.85 30.54
CA ALA A 770 14.33 41.34 31.33
C ALA A 770 14.43 42.87 31.40
N VAL A 771 13.45 43.56 30.80
CA VAL A 771 13.35 45.01 30.95
C VAL A 771 13.21 45.24 32.44
N PRO A 772 14.14 45.97 33.11
CA PRO A 772 13.97 46.29 34.51
C PRO A 772 12.63 46.99 34.65
N ALA A 773 11.78 46.50 35.56
CA ALA A 773 10.49 47.11 35.83
C ALA A 773 10.70 48.61 36.04
N LEU A 774 10.08 49.43 35.18
CA LEU A 774 9.99 50.87 35.43
C LEU A 774 9.26 51.04 36.76
N ALA A 775 9.96 51.62 37.74
CA ALA A 775 9.35 52.00 39.00
C ALA A 775 8.18 52.96 38.72
N PRO A 776 7.03 52.79 39.39
CA PRO A 776 5.87 53.63 39.14
C PRO A 776 6.16 55.08 39.57
N LEU A 777 5.81 56.03 38.71
CA LEU A 777 5.54 57.42 39.08
C LEU A 777 4.03 57.65 39.09
#